data_AF-A0AAD9G3S3-F1
#
_entry.id   AF-A0AAD9G3S3-F1
#
_cell.length_a   1.000
_cell.length_b   1.000
_cell.length_c   1.000
_cell.angle_alpha   90.00
_cell.angle_beta   90.00
_cell.angle_gamma   90.00
#
_symmetry.space_group_name_H-M   'P 1'
#
loop_
_entity.id
_entity.type
_entity.pdbx_description
1 polymer ?
#
loop_
_entity_poly.entity_id
_entity_poly.type
_entity_poly.pdbx_seq_one_letter_code
_entity_poly.pdbx_strand_id
1 'polypeptide(L)'
;MQLLHRYEIIVLILLAIASLPGITQGQSLTYVANYEDAACTWTPTQFVFTSVANATCASTGAPRCSAVSGSSIRRYEACSTPSQYTDVLKTAFRSKLYLVAKTYSDPGKCEVLDQVTAYVADNLCHVAVDGASSFRVTTIIESGFAVLTTYNGKTCSGAGQDEELNYSNLTTTTCTDGGDQLFSMGGATNKWSVMSVFSDSECALNPINLQVYHRFICDAERNPASAECGVLINTLYSTWSCAEDYVAFIENALGDGVPFLVEEWFYDVPNCTQLEHLMVYPADGSCISMDWPSYKVHLHHNGTVTFDTFGSSNCTGDPETQSFDRARLTANTCVADSTTKYSIGGVTPQWRAIAIYESDACSTDPVQLTYTMDFICEPRTSRGDSGCVIGQQVMTSSVSDCTDDYFAFTAGEYEEDHPHVLVENYVGDGECSELESASVYSADGLCHDSSDGLTSFSVTFEPDLSITMEIYEGANCNGTNSSQQVTRDLLESHECFEGDKKFYTGGINIELPTTEPPTTEPPTTEPPTTEPPTTEPPTTEPPTTEPPTTETPTTEAPTLPPTESPSLPTETPAPTEVNEVATDAPTTDPAAPVSPVTGVTTGAPTTEPSVTVPPTESPTEQPTVVSSSSKISQPATSLLVLWMLLPAITCHLLDCLA
;
A
#
# COMPACT_ATOMS: atom_id res chain seq x y z
N MET A 1 -6.01 70.91 -13.39
CA MET A 1 -6.47 69.53 -13.67
C MET A 1 -5.45 68.76 -14.52
N GLN A 2 -5.34 68.98 -15.84
CA GLN A 2 -4.46 68.14 -16.70
C GLN A 2 -2.97 68.02 -16.30
N LEU A 3 -2.37 69.03 -15.64
CA LEU A 3 -1.02 68.88 -15.07
C LEU A 3 -0.97 68.03 -13.79
N LEU A 4 -2.00 68.08 -12.94
CA LEU A 4 -2.08 67.27 -11.72
C LEU A 4 -2.13 65.79 -12.06
N HIS A 5 -3.01 65.43 -13.00
CA HIS A 5 -3.22 64.04 -13.40
C HIS A 5 -1.97 63.43 -14.07
N ARG A 6 -1.17 64.24 -14.77
CA ARG A 6 0.16 63.81 -15.27
C ARG A 6 1.15 63.57 -14.14
N TYR A 7 1.12 64.37 -13.06
CA TYR A 7 1.94 64.14 -11.88
C TYR A 7 1.50 62.90 -11.10
N GLU A 8 0.20 62.66 -10.93
CA GLU A 8 -0.35 61.45 -10.30
C GLU A 8 0.05 60.19 -11.06
N ILE A 9 -0.08 60.18 -12.39
CA ILE A 9 0.33 59.04 -13.23
C ILE A 9 1.85 58.83 -13.15
N ILE A 10 2.68 59.88 -13.15
CA ILE A 10 4.14 59.76 -12.99
C ILE A 10 4.50 59.23 -11.59
N VAL A 11 3.82 59.69 -10.53
CA VAL A 11 4.04 59.21 -9.15
C VAL A 11 3.59 57.76 -8.98
N LEU A 12 2.47 57.35 -9.60
CA LEU A 12 2.00 55.96 -9.62
C LEU A 12 2.95 55.05 -10.40
N ILE A 13 3.50 55.50 -11.53
CA ILE A 13 4.52 54.74 -12.29
C ILE A 13 5.82 54.61 -11.49
N LEU A 14 6.26 55.69 -10.82
CA LEU A 14 7.46 55.64 -9.96
C LEU A 14 7.26 54.77 -8.71
N LEU A 15 6.06 54.77 -8.12
CA LEU A 15 5.70 53.85 -7.03
C LEU A 15 5.62 52.41 -7.52
N ALA A 16 5.02 52.13 -8.68
CA ALA A 16 4.98 50.79 -9.26
C ALA A 16 6.38 50.24 -9.59
N ILE A 17 7.31 51.10 -10.02
CA ILE A 17 8.73 50.73 -10.20
C ILE A 17 9.43 50.48 -8.84
N ALA A 18 9.00 51.16 -7.77
CA ALA A 18 9.52 50.99 -6.41
C ALA A 18 8.82 49.89 -5.59
N SER A 19 7.69 49.35 -6.06
CA SER A 19 6.87 48.34 -5.37
C SER A 19 6.81 46.99 -6.11
N LEU A 20 7.63 46.79 -7.15
CA LEU A 20 8.00 45.45 -7.57
C LEU A 20 8.82 44.80 -6.43
N PRO A 21 8.54 43.54 -6.04
CA PRO A 21 9.50 42.79 -5.22
C PRO A 21 10.83 42.77 -5.97
N GLY A 22 11.93 42.98 -5.24
CA GLY A 22 13.20 43.40 -5.84
C GLY A 22 13.70 42.45 -6.92
N ILE A 23 13.48 42.80 -8.20
CA ILE A 23 14.09 42.10 -9.34
C ILE A 23 15.57 42.44 -9.35
N THR A 24 16.34 41.67 -8.58
CA THR A 24 17.80 41.74 -8.49
C THR A 24 18.40 41.39 -9.85
N GLN A 25 18.71 42.43 -10.63
CA GLN A 25 19.27 42.28 -11.97
C GLN A 25 20.60 41.51 -11.91
N GLY A 26 20.57 40.24 -12.30
CA GLY A 26 21.76 39.47 -12.68
C GLY A 26 22.84 39.38 -11.61
N GLN A 27 22.50 38.91 -10.39
CA GLN A 27 23.52 38.23 -9.58
C GLN A 27 24.16 37.14 -10.46
N SER A 28 25.46 37.24 -10.71
CA SER A 28 26.24 36.18 -11.33
C SER A 28 26.81 35.29 -10.24
N LEU A 29 27.00 34.00 -10.54
CA LEU A 29 27.77 33.09 -9.71
C LEU A 29 29.14 32.87 -10.35
N THR A 30 30.21 33.13 -9.61
CA THR A 30 31.51 32.48 -9.89
C THR A 30 31.51 31.12 -9.22
N TYR A 31 32.01 30.09 -9.88
CA TYR A 31 32.15 28.77 -9.28
C TYR A 31 33.55 28.20 -9.37
N VAL A 32 33.91 27.49 -8.30
CA VAL A 32 35.14 26.75 -8.14
C VAL A 32 34.77 25.27 -8.09
N ALA A 33 35.25 24.50 -9.07
CA ALA A 33 35.10 23.04 -9.11
C ALA A 33 36.44 22.37 -8.75
N ASN A 34 36.36 21.38 -7.87
CA ASN A 34 37.47 20.67 -7.26
C ASN A 34 37.59 19.26 -7.85
N TYR A 35 38.78 18.87 -8.30
CA TYR A 35 39.03 17.60 -8.99
C TYR A 35 40.24 16.89 -8.37
N GLU A 36 40.23 15.57 -8.34
CA GLU A 36 41.38 14.77 -7.90
C GLU A 36 42.23 14.25 -9.08
N ASP A 37 41.79 14.48 -10.33
CA ASP A 37 42.56 14.19 -11.54
C ASP A 37 43.35 15.40 -12.06
N ALA A 38 44.51 15.14 -12.67
CA ALA A 38 45.43 16.18 -13.10
C ALA A 38 44.95 17.05 -14.27
N ALA A 39 43.86 16.67 -14.95
CA ALA A 39 43.32 17.34 -16.13
C ALA A 39 41.94 17.99 -15.91
N CYS A 40 41.32 17.79 -14.75
CA CYS A 40 39.94 18.20 -14.44
C CYS A 40 38.92 17.56 -15.40
N THR A 41 39.03 16.24 -15.57
CA THR A 41 38.27 15.41 -16.52
C THR A 41 37.45 14.29 -15.88
N TRP A 42 37.72 13.95 -14.62
CA TRP A 42 36.92 13.02 -13.83
C TRP A 42 35.67 13.73 -13.28
N THR A 43 34.83 13.01 -12.53
CA THR A 43 33.80 13.66 -11.72
C THR A 43 34.48 14.56 -10.67
N PRO A 44 34.16 15.86 -10.59
CA PRO A 44 34.67 16.71 -9.52
C PRO A 44 34.12 16.25 -8.15
N THR A 45 34.89 16.45 -7.09
CA THR A 45 34.51 16.02 -5.73
C THR A 45 33.75 17.09 -4.96
N GLN A 46 34.00 18.37 -5.26
CA GLN A 46 33.33 19.51 -4.63
C GLN A 46 33.10 20.65 -5.63
N PHE A 47 32.00 21.38 -5.46
CA PHE A 47 31.80 22.72 -6.03
C PHE A 47 31.59 23.74 -4.92
N VAL A 48 32.07 24.96 -5.12
CA VAL A 48 31.61 26.15 -4.38
C VAL A 48 31.24 27.23 -5.38
N PHE A 49 29.97 27.59 -5.44
CA PHE A 49 29.44 28.76 -6.15
C PHE A 49 29.29 29.91 -5.16
N THR A 50 29.80 31.10 -5.50
CA THR A 50 29.67 32.31 -4.68
C THR A 50 29.00 33.44 -5.44
N SER A 51 28.15 34.19 -4.73
CA SER A 51 27.53 35.41 -5.23
C SER A 51 28.59 36.49 -5.51
N VAL A 52 28.47 37.18 -6.64
CA VAL A 52 29.32 38.35 -6.96
C VAL A 52 28.46 39.55 -7.36
N ALA A 53 28.31 40.48 -6.42
CA ALA A 53 27.53 41.70 -6.61
C ALA A 53 28.14 42.62 -7.68
N ASN A 54 27.32 43.07 -8.64
CA ASN A 54 27.68 43.97 -9.75
C ASN A 54 28.84 43.48 -10.67
N ALA A 55 29.26 42.23 -10.58
CA ALA A 55 30.27 41.68 -11.47
C ALA A 55 29.63 41.04 -12.70
N THR A 56 29.84 41.63 -13.89
CA THR A 56 29.78 40.83 -15.13
C THR A 56 30.84 39.75 -15.03
N CYS A 57 30.46 38.47 -15.04
CA CYS A 57 31.42 37.36 -14.97
C CYS A 57 32.19 37.24 -16.30
N ALA A 58 33.19 38.11 -16.46
CA ALA A 58 33.98 38.28 -17.66
C ALA A 58 35.26 37.45 -17.57
N SER A 59 35.15 36.15 -17.84
CA SER A 59 36.29 35.25 -18.02
C SER A 59 37.04 35.62 -19.32
N THR A 60 37.93 36.62 -19.24
CA THR A 60 38.77 37.10 -20.38
C THR A 60 39.86 36.11 -20.81
N GLY A 61 39.74 34.84 -20.41
CA GLY A 61 40.57 33.71 -20.81
C GLY A 61 39.81 32.42 -20.56
N ALA A 62 40.08 31.39 -21.39
CA ALA A 62 39.48 30.08 -21.20
C ALA A 62 39.82 29.51 -19.81
N PRO A 63 38.86 28.87 -19.10
CA PRO A 63 39.06 28.33 -17.76
C PRO A 63 40.16 27.25 -17.77
N ARG A 64 40.94 27.17 -16.68
CA ARG A 64 42.13 26.31 -16.62
C ARG A 64 42.14 25.44 -15.38
N CYS A 65 42.32 24.15 -15.59
CA CYS A 65 42.68 23.21 -14.53
C CYS A 65 44.04 23.59 -13.92
N SER A 66 44.05 23.96 -12.65
CA SER A 66 45.20 24.51 -11.92
C SER A 66 45.50 23.69 -10.66
N ALA A 67 46.75 23.66 -10.18
CA ALA A 67 47.10 22.89 -8.99
C ALA A 67 46.99 23.74 -7.72
N VAL A 68 46.35 23.22 -6.67
CA VAL A 68 46.27 23.90 -5.37
C VAL A 68 47.57 23.66 -4.59
N SER A 69 48.21 24.74 -4.14
CA SER A 69 49.56 24.69 -3.54
C SER A 69 49.61 23.80 -2.30
N GLY A 70 50.38 22.72 -2.37
CA GLY A 70 50.56 21.77 -1.26
C GLY A 70 49.40 20.78 -1.07
N SER A 71 48.47 20.67 -2.02
CA SER A 71 47.39 19.67 -2.05
C SER A 71 47.55 18.71 -3.24
N SER A 72 46.83 17.59 -3.21
CA SER A 72 46.65 16.67 -4.35
C SER A 72 45.72 17.24 -5.42
N ILE A 73 44.76 18.08 -5.01
CA ILE A 73 43.63 18.52 -5.83
C ILE A 73 43.99 19.51 -6.93
N ARG A 74 43.16 19.49 -7.97
CA ARG A 74 43.10 20.49 -9.03
C ARG A 74 41.83 21.33 -8.94
N ARG A 75 41.94 22.56 -9.40
CA ARG A 75 40.88 23.56 -9.37
C ARG A 75 40.58 24.07 -10.77
N TYR A 76 39.30 24.12 -11.11
CA TYR A 76 38.74 24.73 -12.31
C TYR A 76 37.79 25.87 -11.88
N GLU A 77 37.92 27.06 -12.46
CA GLU A 77 37.15 28.24 -12.09
C GLU A 77 36.39 28.79 -13.31
N ALA A 78 35.09 29.02 -13.19
CA ALA A 78 34.23 29.46 -14.30
C ALA A 78 32.97 30.23 -13.83
N CYS A 79 32.16 30.67 -14.79
CA CYS A 79 30.96 31.49 -14.59
C CYS A 79 29.67 30.66 -14.69
N SER A 80 28.67 31.02 -13.88
CA SER A 80 27.30 30.50 -13.94
C SER A 80 26.30 31.58 -13.46
N THR A 81 25.02 31.25 -13.38
CA THR A 81 23.97 32.08 -12.78
C THR A 81 23.22 31.29 -11.69
N PRO A 82 22.54 31.96 -10.74
CA PRO A 82 21.70 31.29 -9.73
C PRO A 82 20.62 30.37 -10.33
N SER A 83 20.15 30.69 -11.54
CA SER A 83 19.22 29.85 -12.32
C SER A 83 19.86 28.64 -13.02
N GLN A 84 21.19 28.49 -13.01
CA GLN A 84 21.91 27.50 -13.82
C GLN A 84 22.92 26.64 -13.04
N TYR A 85 23.19 26.92 -11.76
CA TYR A 85 24.13 26.09 -10.99
C TYR A 85 23.68 24.61 -10.95
N THR A 86 22.37 24.37 -10.88
CA THR A 86 21.75 23.03 -10.92
C THR A 86 22.12 22.25 -12.18
N ASP A 87 22.15 22.89 -13.34
CA ASP A 87 22.47 22.24 -14.61
C ASP A 87 23.98 22.01 -14.77
N VAL A 88 24.82 22.90 -14.21
CA VAL A 88 26.27 22.66 -14.06
C VAL A 88 26.52 21.42 -13.20
N LEU A 89 25.84 21.32 -12.05
CA LEU A 89 25.96 20.18 -11.14
C LEU A 89 25.48 18.87 -11.78
N LYS A 90 24.28 18.84 -12.38
CA LYS A 90 23.77 17.68 -13.12
C LYS A 90 24.73 17.23 -14.23
N THR A 91 25.27 18.16 -15.00
CA THR A 91 26.21 17.85 -16.10
C THR A 91 27.53 17.26 -15.60
N ALA A 92 28.03 17.74 -14.46
CA ALA A 92 29.30 17.31 -13.89
C ALA A 92 29.22 16.00 -13.10
N PHE A 93 28.22 15.85 -12.23
CA PHE A 93 28.02 14.64 -11.41
C PHE A 93 27.33 13.51 -12.19
N ARG A 94 26.57 13.82 -13.24
CA ARG A 94 25.83 12.85 -14.07
C ARG A 94 24.85 12.01 -13.23
N SER A 95 25.14 10.73 -13.05
CA SER A 95 24.36 9.78 -12.24
C SER A 95 24.98 9.50 -10.85
N LYS A 96 25.94 10.32 -10.40
CA LYS A 96 26.42 10.28 -9.01
C LYS A 96 25.51 11.11 -8.12
N LEU A 97 25.27 10.63 -6.90
CA LEU A 97 24.67 11.42 -5.83
C LEU A 97 25.64 12.54 -5.41
N TYR A 98 25.06 13.67 -5.05
CA TYR A 98 25.77 14.80 -4.45
C TYR A 98 24.86 15.54 -3.47
N LEU A 99 25.41 15.93 -2.32
CA LEU A 99 24.75 16.79 -1.36
C LEU A 99 24.95 18.25 -1.78
N VAL A 100 23.90 19.06 -1.77
CA VAL A 100 23.92 20.50 -2.04
C VAL A 100 23.51 21.26 -0.78
N ALA A 101 24.44 22.00 -0.20
CA ALA A 101 24.19 23.00 0.83
C ALA A 101 24.06 24.38 0.19
N LYS A 102 22.96 25.08 0.44
CA LYS A 102 22.72 26.47 0.06
C LYS A 102 22.86 27.34 1.31
N THR A 103 23.64 28.41 1.26
CA THR A 103 23.82 29.35 2.37
C THR A 103 23.30 30.73 1.97
N TYR A 104 22.56 31.37 2.87
CA TYR A 104 21.84 32.62 2.61
C TYR A 104 22.35 33.75 3.51
N SER A 105 22.32 34.99 3.01
CA SER A 105 22.73 36.18 3.77
C SER A 105 21.72 36.61 4.83
N ASP A 106 20.52 36.04 4.83
CA ASP A 106 19.38 36.41 5.66
C ASP A 106 18.80 35.19 6.42
N PRO A 107 19.37 34.85 7.60
CA PRO A 107 18.94 33.70 8.38
C PRO A 107 17.47 33.78 8.81
N GLY A 108 16.78 32.64 8.81
CA GLY A 108 15.33 32.53 9.08
C GLY A 108 14.42 33.03 7.97
N LYS A 109 14.97 33.46 6.82
CA LYS A 109 14.21 33.96 5.66
C LYS A 109 14.65 33.26 4.38
N CYS A 110 15.95 33.28 4.12
CA CYS A 110 16.57 32.66 2.95
C CYS A 110 16.03 33.17 1.61
N GLU A 111 15.79 34.49 1.54
CA GLU A 111 15.46 35.25 0.32
C GLU A 111 16.72 35.58 -0.50
N VAL A 112 17.90 35.67 0.13
CA VAL A 112 19.16 36.17 -0.47
C VAL A 112 20.25 35.10 -0.47
N LEU A 113 20.30 34.30 -1.53
CA LEU A 113 21.32 33.26 -1.73
C LEU A 113 22.72 33.87 -1.85
N ASP A 114 23.65 33.44 -0.99
CA ASP A 114 25.06 33.88 -1.01
C ASP A 114 26.01 32.83 -1.59
N GLN A 115 25.86 31.58 -1.14
CA GLN A 115 26.74 30.48 -1.53
C GLN A 115 25.92 29.22 -1.85
N VAL A 116 26.41 28.43 -2.80
CA VAL A 116 26.00 27.03 -2.96
C VAL A 116 27.25 26.17 -2.96
N THR A 117 27.35 25.25 -2.00
CA THR A 117 28.42 24.25 -1.95
C THR A 117 27.83 22.89 -2.23
N ALA A 118 28.42 22.17 -3.19
CA ALA A 118 28.02 20.80 -3.50
C ALA A 118 29.17 19.83 -3.25
N TYR A 119 28.86 18.66 -2.70
CA TYR A 119 29.81 17.63 -2.30
C TYR A 119 29.41 16.30 -2.96
N VAL A 120 30.36 15.55 -3.51
CA VAL A 120 30.11 14.19 -3.98
C VAL A 120 29.66 13.30 -2.81
N ALA A 121 28.67 12.44 -3.04
CA ALA A 121 28.12 11.52 -2.04
C ALA A 121 28.33 10.07 -2.51
N ASP A 122 29.55 9.60 -2.34
CA ASP A 122 30.00 8.22 -2.68
C ASP A 122 30.61 7.47 -1.49
N ASN A 123 30.47 8.02 -0.27
CA ASN A 123 31.02 7.55 0.99
C ASN A 123 32.57 7.55 1.06
N LEU A 124 33.28 8.21 0.14
CA LEU A 124 34.74 8.34 0.15
C LEU A 124 35.22 9.64 0.83
N CYS A 125 36.52 9.68 1.14
CA CYS A 125 37.18 10.84 1.73
C CYS A 125 37.79 11.74 0.66
N HIS A 126 37.43 13.02 0.66
CA HIS A 126 37.91 14.00 -0.32
C HIS A 126 38.55 15.22 0.33
N VAL A 127 39.61 15.73 -0.28
CA VAL A 127 40.25 16.97 0.19
C VAL A 127 39.43 18.17 -0.30
N ALA A 128 39.07 19.06 0.63
CA ALA A 128 38.22 20.21 0.34
C ALA A 128 38.91 21.25 -0.55
N VAL A 129 38.12 22.15 -1.14
CA VAL A 129 38.55 23.21 -2.08
C VAL A 129 39.60 24.19 -1.53
N ASP A 130 39.76 24.24 -0.20
CA ASP A 130 40.83 24.99 0.50
C ASP A 130 42.22 24.34 0.37
N GLY A 131 42.28 23.04 0.02
CA GLY A 131 43.50 22.23 -0.03
C GLY A 131 44.10 21.88 1.33
N ALA A 132 43.36 22.04 2.43
CA ALA A 132 43.82 21.93 3.81
C ALA A 132 42.92 21.05 4.70
N SER A 133 41.60 21.16 4.55
CA SER A 133 40.59 20.31 5.21
C SER A 133 40.14 19.15 4.30
N SER A 134 39.27 18.28 4.81
CA SER A 134 38.66 17.18 4.06
C SER A 134 37.23 16.94 4.51
N PHE A 135 36.46 16.25 3.67
CA PHE A 135 35.07 15.88 3.95
C PHE A 135 34.77 14.46 3.48
N ARG A 136 33.70 13.88 4.02
CA ARG A 136 33.02 12.70 3.49
C ARG A 136 31.52 12.94 3.63
N VAL A 137 30.77 12.81 2.54
CA VAL A 137 29.31 12.64 2.63
C VAL A 137 29.01 11.15 2.66
N THR A 138 28.36 10.71 3.72
CA THR A 138 27.98 9.32 3.95
C THR A 138 26.47 9.20 3.80
N THR A 139 25.97 8.51 2.77
CA THR A 139 24.54 8.18 2.68
C THR A 139 24.29 6.89 3.45
N ILE A 140 23.41 6.94 4.45
CA ILE A 140 22.95 5.77 5.20
C ILE A 140 21.83 5.12 4.37
N ILE A 141 21.97 3.81 4.13
CA ILE A 141 21.19 3.11 3.10
C ILE A 141 19.78 2.83 3.60
N GLU A 142 19.65 2.33 4.83
CA GLU A 142 18.38 1.94 5.43
C GLU A 142 17.42 3.12 5.66
N SER A 143 17.93 4.27 6.12
CA SER A 143 17.13 5.41 6.60
C SER A 143 16.88 6.53 5.58
N GLY A 144 17.58 6.54 4.45
CA GLY A 144 17.57 7.69 3.53
C GLY A 144 18.19 8.95 4.15
N PHE A 145 19.15 8.81 5.08
CA PHE A 145 19.88 9.93 5.68
C PHE A 145 21.17 10.24 4.91
N ALA A 146 21.63 11.49 4.98
CA ALA A 146 22.97 11.90 4.58
C ALA A 146 23.71 12.52 5.77
N VAL A 147 24.94 12.10 6.03
CA VAL A 147 25.83 12.71 7.03
C VAL A 147 27.01 13.35 6.31
N LEU A 148 27.12 14.68 6.38
CA LEU A 148 28.31 15.42 5.93
C LEU A 148 29.29 15.55 7.10
N THR A 149 30.31 14.68 7.12
CA THR A 149 31.42 14.85 8.06
C THR A 149 32.48 15.77 7.45
N THR A 150 32.88 16.82 8.17
CA THR A 150 34.03 17.68 7.83
C THR A 150 35.19 17.46 8.81
N TYR A 151 36.43 17.62 8.35
CA TYR A 151 37.64 17.24 9.10
C TYR A 151 38.73 18.31 9.07
N ASN A 152 39.34 18.57 10.23
CA ASN A 152 40.49 19.45 10.41
C ASN A 152 41.81 18.80 9.93
N GLY A 153 41.91 18.58 8.63
CA GLY A 153 43.08 18.00 7.95
C GLY A 153 42.70 17.36 6.62
N LYS A 154 43.68 16.98 5.80
CA LYS A 154 43.47 16.42 4.45
C LYS A 154 43.10 14.93 4.43
N THR A 155 42.99 14.32 5.60
CA THR A 155 42.60 12.93 5.80
C THR A 155 41.42 12.90 6.75
N CYS A 156 40.38 12.12 6.41
CA CYS A 156 39.14 11.98 7.18
C CYS A 156 39.36 11.13 8.43
N SER A 157 40.17 11.64 9.35
CA SER A 157 40.81 10.90 10.44
C SER A 157 40.81 11.71 11.74
N GLY A 158 40.37 11.09 12.83
CA GLY A 158 40.08 11.78 14.09
C GLY A 158 38.61 12.19 14.19
N ALA A 159 38.28 13.03 15.18
CA ALA A 159 36.93 13.57 15.31
C ALA A 159 36.65 14.58 14.17
N GLY A 160 35.58 14.33 13.42
CA GLY A 160 35.03 15.30 12.47
C GLY A 160 34.05 16.26 13.15
N GLN A 161 33.40 17.08 12.34
CA GLN A 161 32.12 17.72 12.67
C GLN A 161 31.10 17.16 11.70
N ASP A 162 30.08 16.50 12.23
CA ASP A 162 29.03 15.82 11.49
C ASP A 162 27.78 16.70 11.41
N GLU A 163 27.34 16.99 10.18
CA GLU A 163 26.02 17.55 9.90
C GLU A 163 25.11 16.38 9.46
N GLU A 164 24.15 16.01 10.31
CA GLU A 164 23.22 14.90 10.07
C GLU A 164 21.92 15.41 9.45
N LEU A 165 21.56 14.86 8.30
CA LEU A 165 20.47 15.36 7.44
C LEU A 165 19.50 14.21 7.15
N ASN A 166 18.32 14.28 7.77
CA ASN A 166 17.21 13.38 7.51
C ASN A 166 16.41 13.83 6.26
N TYR A 167 15.38 13.06 5.90
CA TYR A 167 14.55 13.35 4.73
C TYR A 167 13.87 14.73 4.78
N SER A 168 13.39 15.18 5.95
CA SER A 168 12.83 16.54 6.11
C SER A 168 13.90 17.63 5.88
N ASN A 169 15.12 17.47 6.39
CA ASN A 169 16.21 18.44 6.19
C ASN A 169 16.57 18.61 4.70
N LEU A 170 16.41 17.56 3.91
CA LEU A 170 16.78 17.47 2.50
C LEU A 170 15.65 17.81 1.52
N THR A 171 14.42 17.95 2.02
CA THR A 171 13.23 18.36 1.26
C THR A 171 12.68 19.72 1.68
N THR A 172 13.07 20.23 2.84
CA THR A 172 12.67 21.55 3.36
C THR A 172 13.09 22.68 2.41
N THR A 173 12.14 23.57 2.10
CA THR A 173 12.34 24.73 1.21
C THR A 173 12.39 26.08 1.95
N THR A 174 12.16 26.07 3.27
CA THR A 174 12.06 27.25 4.14
C THR A 174 13.02 27.13 5.32
N CYS A 175 13.85 28.13 5.57
CA CYS A 175 14.76 28.10 6.70
C CYS A 175 14.01 28.17 8.05
N THR A 176 14.52 27.44 9.05
CA THR A 176 14.07 27.54 10.44
C THR A 176 14.49 28.86 11.08
N ASP A 177 13.84 29.29 12.16
CA ASP A 177 14.12 30.56 12.84
C ASP A 177 15.61 30.67 13.24
N GLY A 178 16.34 31.55 12.54
CA GLY A 178 17.78 31.79 12.74
C GLY A 178 18.72 30.86 11.97
N GLY A 179 18.22 29.85 11.24
CA GLY A 179 19.01 29.01 10.34
C GLY A 179 19.32 29.73 9.02
N ASP A 180 20.55 29.59 8.51
CA ASP A 180 21.05 30.24 7.29
C ASP A 180 21.27 29.27 6.12
N GLN A 181 21.00 27.97 6.32
CA GLN A 181 21.27 26.92 5.33
C GLN A 181 20.06 26.06 4.99
N LEU A 182 19.99 25.63 3.73
CA LEU A 182 19.09 24.58 3.25
C LEU A 182 19.89 23.51 2.52
N PHE A 183 19.60 22.24 2.82
CA PHE A 183 20.25 21.09 2.22
C PHE A 183 19.31 20.40 1.21
N SER A 184 19.89 19.68 0.26
CA SER A 184 19.14 18.89 -0.73
C SER A 184 20.05 17.87 -1.42
N MET A 185 19.53 16.71 -1.78
CA MET A 185 20.26 15.71 -2.56
C MET A 185 20.01 15.89 -4.06
N GLY A 186 21.09 15.90 -4.84
CA GLY A 186 21.06 15.88 -6.30
C GLY A 186 21.55 14.54 -6.85
N GLY A 187 21.06 14.16 -8.03
CA GLY A 187 21.35 12.86 -8.65
C GLY A 187 20.51 11.68 -8.13
N ALA A 188 19.52 11.96 -7.27
CA ALA A 188 18.54 10.98 -6.82
C ALA A 188 17.61 10.53 -7.96
N THR A 189 17.14 9.28 -7.92
CA THR A 189 16.19 8.70 -8.90
C THR A 189 14.75 8.66 -8.41
N ASN A 190 14.49 8.97 -7.13
CA ASN A 190 13.16 8.99 -6.49
C ASN A 190 12.38 7.67 -6.61
N LYS A 191 13.09 6.54 -6.73
CA LYS A 191 12.48 5.20 -6.76
C LYS A 191 12.58 4.54 -5.40
N TRP A 192 11.51 3.84 -5.03
CA TRP A 192 11.48 2.95 -3.89
C TRP A 192 12.47 1.80 -4.09
N SER A 193 13.23 1.50 -3.04
CA SER A 193 14.11 0.33 -3.00
C SER A 193 13.37 -0.79 -2.28
N VAL A 194 12.87 -1.77 -3.03
CA VAL A 194 12.10 -2.89 -2.50
C VAL A 194 13.03 -4.09 -2.35
N MET A 195 13.16 -4.62 -1.13
CA MET A 195 13.71 -5.96 -0.91
C MET A 195 12.56 -6.95 -0.86
N SER A 196 12.61 -7.97 -1.70
CA SER A 196 11.73 -9.13 -1.63
C SER A 196 12.48 -10.26 -0.94
N VAL A 197 11.86 -10.91 0.05
CA VAL A 197 12.48 -11.96 0.88
C VAL A 197 11.84 -13.32 0.58
N PHE A 198 12.67 -14.33 0.36
CA PHE A 198 12.27 -15.66 -0.13
C PHE A 198 12.79 -16.77 0.78
N SER A 199 12.05 -17.89 0.84
CA SER A 199 12.44 -19.12 1.55
C SER A 199 13.18 -20.12 0.66
N ASP A 200 13.28 -19.87 -0.65
CA ASP A 200 13.95 -20.70 -1.63
C ASP A 200 15.19 -20.03 -2.24
N SER A 201 16.17 -20.84 -2.65
CA SER A 201 17.47 -20.37 -3.13
C SER A 201 17.50 -19.87 -4.57
N GLU A 202 16.39 -19.94 -5.29
CA GLU A 202 16.25 -19.48 -6.67
C GLU A 202 15.42 -18.18 -6.75
N CYS A 203 14.83 -17.76 -5.62
CA CYS A 203 13.85 -16.68 -5.51
C CYS A 203 12.67 -16.88 -6.49
N ALA A 204 12.23 -18.13 -6.60
CA ALA A 204 11.26 -18.60 -7.60
C ALA A 204 9.85 -18.82 -7.03
N LEU A 205 9.68 -18.83 -5.70
CA LEU A 205 8.38 -18.75 -5.03
C LEU A 205 7.96 -17.29 -4.83
N ASN A 206 6.71 -17.06 -4.45
CA ASN A 206 6.24 -15.73 -4.03
C ASN A 206 7.00 -15.30 -2.74
N PRO A 207 7.37 -14.02 -2.59
CA PRO A 207 8.13 -13.56 -1.43
C PRO A 207 7.29 -13.62 -0.15
N ILE A 208 7.88 -14.12 0.93
CA ILE A 208 7.24 -14.27 2.24
C ILE A 208 7.17 -12.96 3.03
N ASN A 209 7.94 -11.95 2.61
CA ASN A 209 7.94 -10.59 3.16
C ASN A 209 8.53 -9.63 2.12
N LEU A 210 8.05 -8.39 2.09
CA LEU A 210 8.72 -7.30 1.37
C LEU A 210 9.07 -6.16 2.33
N GLN A 211 10.17 -5.47 2.05
CA GLN A 211 10.68 -4.35 2.85
C GLN A 211 10.98 -3.20 1.90
N VAL A 212 10.25 -2.09 2.05
CA VAL A 212 10.23 -0.98 1.09
C VAL A 212 10.84 0.26 1.74
N TYR A 213 11.92 0.77 1.14
CA TYR A 213 12.72 1.86 1.69
C TYR A 213 12.74 3.08 0.77
N HIS A 214 12.60 4.28 1.34
CA HIS A 214 12.70 5.54 0.59
C HIS A 214 14.17 5.97 0.44
N ARG A 215 14.84 5.51 -0.63
CA ARG A 215 16.28 5.73 -0.86
C ARG A 215 16.54 6.72 -1.99
N PHE A 216 17.61 7.52 -1.87
CA PHE A 216 17.97 8.49 -2.92
C PHE A 216 18.26 7.83 -4.28
N ILE A 217 18.89 6.66 -4.27
CA ILE A 217 19.00 5.76 -5.42
C ILE A 217 18.61 4.38 -4.92
N CYS A 218 17.78 3.67 -5.69
CA CYS A 218 17.41 2.29 -5.44
C CYS A 218 18.65 1.35 -5.44
N ASP A 219 18.71 0.38 -4.54
CA ASP A 219 19.90 -0.46 -4.38
C ASP A 219 20.26 -1.25 -5.65
N ALA A 220 19.29 -1.73 -6.43
CA ALA A 220 19.55 -2.40 -7.70
C ALA A 220 20.11 -1.48 -8.80
N GLU A 221 19.79 -0.18 -8.79
CA GLU A 221 20.44 0.81 -9.67
C GLU A 221 21.88 1.12 -9.21
N ARG A 222 22.14 1.07 -7.89
CA ARG A 222 23.45 1.32 -7.28
C ARG A 222 24.40 0.12 -7.39
N ASN A 223 23.88 -1.08 -7.20
CA ASN A 223 24.57 -2.35 -7.16
C ASN A 223 23.76 -3.40 -7.96
N PRO A 224 23.95 -3.51 -9.28
CA PRO A 224 23.17 -4.44 -10.10
C PRO A 224 23.22 -5.90 -9.67
N ALA A 225 24.26 -6.32 -8.92
CA ALA A 225 24.37 -7.66 -8.37
C ALA A 225 23.38 -7.95 -7.22
N SER A 226 22.77 -6.93 -6.59
CA SER A 226 21.72 -7.16 -5.59
C SER A 226 20.33 -7.38 -6.21
N ALA A 227 20.18 -7.26 -7.53
CA ALA A 227 18.99 -7.70 -8.25
C ALA A 227 18.98 -9.21 -8.54
N GLU A 228 20.13 -9.88 -8.40
CA GLU A 228 20.24 -11.34 -8.47
C GLU A 228 19.86 -11.96 -7.11
N CYS A 229 19.29 -13.17 -7.10
CA CYS A 229 18.91 -13.87 -5.88
C CYS A 229 20.13 -14.17 -5.01
N GLY A 230 20.21 -13.56 -3.83
CA GLY A 230 21.34 -13.69 -2.89
C GLY A 230 20.91 -14.13 -1.50
N VAL A 231 21.79 -14.84 -0.78
CA VAL A 231 21.57 -15.20 0.64
C VAL A 231 21.44 -13.91 1.46
N LEU A 232 20.33 -13.77 2.19
CA LEU A 232 20.09 -12.68 3.13
C LEU A 232 20.66 -13.05 4.51
N ILE A 233 20.15 -14.13 5.10
CA ILE A 233 20.60 -14.68 6.39
C ILE A 233 20.19 -16.15 6.50
N ASN A 234 21.11 -17.02 6.96
CA ASN A 234 20.91 -18.47 7.14
C ASN A 234 20.24 -19.19 5.96
N THR A 235 18.92 -19.39 5.98
CA THR A 235 18.14 -20.05 4.91
C THR A 235 17.20 -19.11 4.16
N LEU A 236 17.26 -17.80 4.43
CA LEU A 236 16.54 -16.77 3.68
C LEU A 236 17.38 -16.21 2.54
N TYR A 237 16.69 -15.90 1.45
CA TYR A 237 17.24 -15.29 0.24
C TYR A 237 16.51 -13.98 -0.05
N SER A 238 17.10 -13.13 -0.88
CA SER A 238 16.51 -11.84 -1.23
C SER A 238 16.91 -11.36 -2.62
N THR A 239 16.06 -10.51 -3.20
CA THR A 239 16.38 -9.67 -4.36
C THR A 239 16.03 -8.22 -4.03
N TRP A 240 16.76 -7.28 -4.62
CA TRP A 240 16.43 -5.86 -4.62
C TRP A 240 15.84 -5.44 -5.96
N SER A 241 14.75 -4.70 -5.91
CA SER A 241 14.04 -4.15 -7.06
C SER A 241 13.77 -2.66 -6.88
N CYS A 242 13.53 -1.96 -8.00
CA CYS A 242 13.21 -0.53 -8.00
C CYS A 242 11.77 -0.32 -8.45
N ALA A 243 10.97 0.32 -7.60
CA ALA A 243 9.58 0.64 -7.90
C ALA A 243 9.37 2.15 -8.01
N GLU A 244 8.61 2.58 -9.01
CA GLU A 244 8.11 3.97 -9.12
C GLU A 244 6.78 4.10 -8.35
N ASP A 245 5.90 3.11 -8.53
CA ASP A 245 4.76 2.82 -7.65
C ASP A 245 5.06 1.53 -6.87
N TYR A 246 5.13 1.61 -5.54
CA TYR A 246 5.43 0.44 -4.70
C TYR A 246 4.20 -0.43 -4.42
N VAL A 247 2.97 0.11 -4.53
CA VAL A 247 1.73 -0.65 -4.29
C VAL A 247 1.53 -1.62 -5.44
N ALA A 248 1.58 -1.12 -6.68
CA ALA A 248 1.54 -1.94 -7.88
C ALA A 248 2.72 -2.93 -7.99
N PHE A 249 3.86 -2.65 -7.33
CA PHE A 249 4.94 -3.62 -7.19
C PHE A 249 4.59 -4.75 -6.22
N ILE A 250 4.04 -4.44 -5.04
CA ILE A 250 3.64 -5.44 -4.04
C ILE A 250 2.59 -6.39 -4.60
N GLU A 251 1.54 -5.86 -5.22
CA GLU A 251 0.44 -6.66 -5.79
C GLU A 251 0.96 -7.65 -6.84
N ASN A 252 1.77 -7.19 -7.78
CA ASN A 252 2.40 -8.05 -8.80
C ASN A 252 3.43 -9.04 -8.23
N ALA A 253 4.11 -8.69 -7.11
CA ALA A 253 5.09 -9.56 -6.47
C ALA A 253 4.46 -10.66 -5.60
N LEU A 254 3.33 -10.37 -4.94
CA LEU A 254 2.60 -11.34 -4.12
C LEU A 254 1.57 -12.14 -4.93
N GLY A 255 1.02 -11.56 -5.99
CA GLY A 255 0.00 -12.13 -6.86
C GLY A 255 -1.36 -11.45 -6.69
N ASP A 256 -2.09 -11.28 -7.80
CA ASP A 256 -3.43 -10.69 -7.81
C ASP A 256 -4.37 -11.41 -6.82
N GLY A 257 -5.04 -10.65 -5.95
CA GLY A 257 -5.97 -11.18 -4.95
C GLY A 257 -5.34 -11.75 -3.68
N VAL A 258 -4.02 -11.72 -3.52
CA VAL A 258 -3.36 -12.15 -2.27
C VAL A 258 -3.44 -11.03 -1.24
N PRO A 259 -4.13 -11.20 -0.09
CA PRO A 259 -4.22 -10.17 0.93
C PRO A 259 -2.87 -9.95 1.61
N PHE A 260 -2.53 -8.70 1.90
CA PHE A 260 -1.32 -8.35 2.65
C PHE A 260 -1.55 -7.19 3.62
N LEU A 261 -0.91 -7.30 4.79
CA LEU A 261 -0.81 -6.21 5.76
C LEU A 261 0.44 -5.39 5.47
N VAL A 262 0.27 -4.07 5.41
CA VAL A 262 1.36 -3.10 5.38
C VAL A 262 1.49 -2.48 6.76
N GLU A 263 2.69 -2.55 7.34
CA GLU A 263 3.11 -1.81 8.52
C GLU A 263 4.04 -0.67 8.08
N GLU A 264 3.58 0.57 8.17
CA GLU A 264 4.37 1.77 7.85
C GLU A 264 5.03 2.32 9.11
N TRP A 265 6.34 2.59 9.03
CA TRP A 265 7.16 3.15 10.11
C TRP A 265 7.54 4.60 9.81
N PHE A 266 7.37 5.49 10.79
CA PHE A 266 7.58 6.93 10.65
C PHE A 266 8.61 7.48 11.64
N TYR A 267 9.29 8.56 11.28
CA TYR A 267 10.26 9.24 12.15
C TYR A 267 9.62 10.14 13.22
N ASP A 268 8.35 10.52 13.07
CA ASP A 268 7.68 11.53 13.89
C ASP A 268 6.46 11.00 14.64
N VAL A 269 6.44 11.22 15.95
CA VAL A 269 5.28 11.00 16.83
C VAL A 269 4.55 12.31 17.13
N PRO A 270 3.21 12.33 17.23
CA PRO A 270 2.26 11.24 16.99
C PRO A 270 1.56 11.37 15.61
N ASN A 271 2.22 11.98 14.61
CA ASN A 271 1.54 12.48 13.40
C ASN A 271 1.83 11.71 12.10
N CYS A 272 2.84 10.83 12.06
CA CYS A 272 3.19 10.01 10.89
C CYS A 272 3.33 10.83 9.59
N THR A 273 4.09 11.93 9.64
CA THR A 273 4.29 12.83 8.48
C THR A 273 5.55 12.53 7.68
N GLN A 274 6.54 11.85 8.26
CA GLN A 274 7.80 11.47 7.61
C GLN A 274 8.00 9.95 7.65
N LEU A 275 7.49 9.26 6.62
CA LEU A 275 7.68 7.82 6.40
C LEU A 275 9.18 7.49 6.30
N GLU A 276 9.62 6.46 7.03
CA GLU A 276 10.97 5.89 6.99
C GLU A 276 11.02 4.72 5.99
N HIS A 277 10.26 3.68 6.31
CA HIS A 277 10.17 2.43 5.58
C HIS A 277 8.81 1.80 5.83
N LEU A 278 8.45 0.80 5.03
CA LEU A 278 7.29 -0.05 5.31
C LEU A 278 7.60 -1.52 5.11
N MET A 279 6.96 -2.35 5.93
CA MET A 279 7.09 -3.79 5.98
C MET A 279 5.78 -4.41 5.49
N VAL A 280 5.88 -5.41 4.62
CA VAL A 280 4.73 -6.05 3.97
C VAL A 280 4.70 -7.52 4.31
N TYR A 281 3.55 -7.97 4.81
CA TYR A 281 3.34 -9.33 5.31
C TYR A 281 2.14 -9.95 4.58
N PRO A 282 2.30 -11.07 3.86
CA PRO A 282 1.18 -11.87 3.37
C PRO A 282 0.23 -12.21 4.53
N ALA A 283 -1.07 -11.99 4.32
CA ALA A 283 -2.11 -12.09 5.35
C ALA A 283 -2.96 -13.37 5.20
N ASP A 284 -2.36 -14.44 4.67
CA ASP A 284 -2.97 -15.74 4.36
C ASP A 284 -2.93 -16.74 5.55
N GLY A 285 -2.37 -16.36 6.69
CA GLY A 285 -2.17 -17.23 7.86
C GLY A 285 -0.94 -18.14 7.78
N SER A 286 -0.15 -18.09 6.70
CA SER A 286 1.09 -18.84 6.55
C SER A 286 2.17 -18.37 7.52
N CYS A 287 3.14 -19.25 7.81
CA CYS A 287 4.27 -18.88 8.64
C CYS A 287 5.32 -18.11 7.84
N ILE A 288 5.49 -16.83 8.17
CA ILE A 288 6.58 -16.00 7.70
C ILE A 288 7.81 -16.33 8.56
N SER A 289 8.49 -17.42 8.18
CA SER A 289 9.72 -17.85 8.83
C SER A 289 10.81 -16.80 8.66
N MET A 290 11.40 -16.38 9.78
CA MET A 290 12.53 -15.46 9.84
C MET A 290 13.46 -15.89 10.96
N ASP A 291 14.70 -15.39 10.97
CA ASP A 291 15.76 -15.94 11.83
C ASP A 291 15.42 -15.77 13.34
N TRP A 292 14.97 -14.58 13.73
CA TRP A 292 14.18 -14.31 14.96
C TRP A 292 13.71 -12.84 15.00
N PRO A 293 12.47 -12.52 15.42
CA PRO A 293 11.32 -13.41 15.59
C PRO A 293 10.72 -13.83 14.24
N SER A 294 9.74 -14.74 14.23
CA SER A 294 8.94 -15.10 13.05
C SER A 294 7.47 -14.70 13.24
N TYR A 295 6.71 -14.63 12.15
CA TYR A 295 5.39 -13.99 12.16
C TYR A 295 4.31 -14.85 11.49
N LYS A 296 3.06 -14.61 11.89
CA LYS A 296 1.89 -14.89 11.05
C LYS A 296 1.01 -13.67 10.97
N VAL A 297 0.47 -13.40 9.80
CA VAL A 297 -0.60 -12.43 9.61
C VAL A 297 -1.77 -13.15 8.96
N HIS A 298 -2.98 -12.93 9.46
CA HIS A 298 -4.20 -13.57 8.98
C HIS A 298 -5.30 -12.52 8.90
N LEU A 299 -5.78 -12.25 7.69
CA LEU A 299 -7.01 -11.52 7.45
C LEU A 299 -8.19 -12.48 7.68
N HIS A 300 -9.19 -12.06 8.44
CA HIS A 300 -10.40 -12.85 8.72
C HIS A 300 -11.55 -12.34 7.85
N HIS A 301 -12.54 -13.20 7.58
CA HIS A 301 -13.73 -12.87 6.77
C HIS A 301 -14.34 -11.51 7.14
N ASN A 302 -14.52 -11.24 8.44
CA ASN A 302 -15.09 -10.00 8.98
C ASN A 302 -14.19 -8.74 8.86
N GLY A 303 -13.05 -8.81 8.16
CA GLY A 303 -12.11 -7.70 8.01
C GLY A 303 -11.21 -7.42 9.20
N THR A 304 -11.24 -8.27 10.23
CA THR A 304 -10.24 -8.20 11.30
C THR A 304 -8.92 -8.79 10.79
N VAL A 305 -7.78 -8.19 11.12
CA VAL A 305 -6.46 -8.79 10.90
C VAL A 305 -5.85 -9.15 12.25
N THR A 306 -5.37 -10.39 12.39
CA THR A 306 -4.52 -10.81 13.51
C THR A 306 -3.06 -10.89 13.06
N PHE A 307 -2.17 -10.30 13.85
CA PHE A 307 -0.72 -10.30 13.63
C PHE A 307 -0.05 -10.97 14.85
N ASP A 308 0.37 -12.21 14.67
CA ASP A 308 1.05 -13.03 15.67
C ASP A 308 2.57 -12.90 15.54
N THR A 309 3.24 -12.49 16.62
CA THR A 309 4.71 -12.49 16.71
C THR A 309 5.18 -13.66 17.57
N PHE A 310 6.04 -14.52 17.02
CA PHE A 310 6.56 -15.71 17.68
C PHE A 310 8.02 -15.54 18.09
N GLY A 311 8.34 -15.85 19.35
CA GLY A 311 9.70 -15.89 19.88
C GLY A 311 10.60 -17.03 19.35
N SER A 312 10.27 -17.60 18.18
CA SER A 312 11.01 -18.66 17.49
C SER A 312 11.14 -18.32 15.99
N SER A 313 11.84 -19.15 15.20
CA SER A 313 12.07 -18.90 13.77
C SER A 313 11.06 -19.51 12.80
N ASN A 314 10.15 -20.35 13.31
CA ASN A 314 9.25 -21.19 12.51
C ASN A 314 7.80 -21.17 13.03
N CYS A 315 7.37 -20.04 13.60
CA CYS A 315 6.02 -19.83 14.14
C CYS A 315 5.58 -20.92 15.14
N THR A 316 6.49 -21.29 16.05
CA THR A 316 6.25 -22.29 17.11
C THR A 316 6.33 -21.66 18.50
N GLY A 317 5.56 -22.21 19.43
CA GLY A 317 5.32 -21.61 20.75
C GLY A 317 4.06 -20.73 20.76
N ASP A 318 3.74 -20.15 21.91
CA ASP A 318 2.65 -19.19 22.06
C ASP A 318 3.07 -17.82 21.48
N PRO A 319 2.27 -17.18 20.61
CA PRO A 319 2.58 -15.86 20.06
C PRO A 319 2.16 -14.72 20.99
N GLU A 320 2.72 -13.53 20.71
CA GLU A 320 2.11 -12.25 21.09
C GLU A 320 1.22 -11.79 19.92
N THR A 321 -0.11 -11.84 20.13
CA THR A 321 -1.11 -11.49 19.11
C THR A 321 -1.56 -10.04 19.22
N GLN A 322 -1.34 -9.26 18.16
CA GLN A 322 -2.05 -8.00 17.93
C GLN A 322 -3.30 -8.23 17.06
N SER A 323 -4.32 -7.38 17.22
CA SER A 323 -5.54 -7.41 16.40
C SER A 323 -5.90 -6.01 15.91
N PHE A 324 -6.41 -5.93 14.68
CA PHE A 324 -6.76 -4.71 13.97
C PHE A 324 -8.14 -4.88 13.33
N ASP A 325 -9.12 -4.10 13.75
CA ASP A 325 -10.46 -4.08 13.17
C ASP A 325 -10.55 -3.23 11.89
N ARG A 326 -11.69 -3.35 11.17
CA ARG A 326 -11.99 -2.58 9.95
C ARG A 326 -11.85 -1.07 10.15
N ALA A 327 -12.39 -0.52 11.24
CA ALA A 327 -12.39 0.91 11.48
C ALA A 327 -10.96 1.44 11.70
N ARG A 328 -10.13 0.70 12.44
CA ARG A 328 -8.71 1.03 12.65
C ARG A 328 -7.90 0.98 11.35
N LEU A 329 -8.11 -0.03 10.51
CA LEU A 329 -7.39 -0.18 9.23
C LEU A 329 -7.83 0.85 8.17
N THR A 330 -9.10 1.27 8.18
CA THR A 330 -9.64 2.26 7.24
C THR A 330 -9.45 3.71 7.71
N ALA A 331 -9.35 3.97 9.02
CA ALA A 331 -9.09 5.30 9.57
C ALA A 331 -7.75 5.91 9.09
N ASN A 332 -6.80 5.07 8.67
CA ASN A 332 -5.54 5.50 8.07
C ASN A 332 -4.70 6.42 8.99
N THR A 333 -4.92 6.33 10.31
CA THR A 333 -4.24 7.11 11.36
C THR A 333 -3.05 6.38 11.97
N CYS A 334 -2.11 7.11 12.56
CA CYS A 334 -1.12 6.55 13.48
C CYS A 334 -1.79 5.72 14.59
N VAL A 335 -1.10 4.69 15.06
CA VAL A 335 -1.41 4.09 16.36
C VAL A 335 -1.04 5.09 17.45
N ALA A 336 -1.92 5.27 18.45
CA ALA A 336 -1.74 6.27 19.50
C ALA A 336 -0.40 6.07 20.24
N ASP A 337 0.31 7.18 20.48
CA ASP A 337 1.66 7.23 21.07
C ASP A 337 2.73 6.36 20.37
N SER A 338 2.51 5.98 19.10
CA SER A 338 3.42 5.16 18.27
C SER A 338 3.95 5.91 17.04
N THR A 339 5.04 5.38 16.47
CA THR A 339 5.58 5.70 15.13
C THR A 339 4.97 4.85 14.00
N THR A 340 4.05 3.93 14.31
CA THR A 340 3.52 2.94 13.33
C THR A 340 2.08 3.18 12.92
N LYS A 341 1.78 2.78 11.68
CA LYS A 341 0.47 2.80 11.03
C LYS A 341 0.28 1.48 10.27
N TYR A 342 -0.97 1.02 10.16
CA TYR A 342 -1.31 -0.27 9.57
C TYR A 342 -2.42 -0.11 8.54
N SER A 343 -2.30 -0.80 7.40
CA SER A 343 -3.32 -0.86 6.35
C SER A 343 -3.31 -2.21 5.64
N ILE A 344 -4.44 -2.62 5.07
CA ILE A 344 -4.56 -3.86 4.27
C ILE A 344 -4.57 -3.52 2.77
N GLY A 345 -3.98 -4.39 1.94
CA GLY A 345 -4.02 -4.31 0.47
C GLY A 345 -4.14 -5.69 -0.18
N GLY A 346 -4.18 -5.72 -1.51
CA GLY A 346 -4.25 -6.95 -2.31
C GLY A 346 -5.63 -7.60 -2.42
N VAL A 347 -6.61 -7.16 -1.61
CA VAL A 347 -8.01 -7.57 -1.66
C VAL A 347 -8.96 -6.37 -1.55
N THR A 348 -10.09 -6.44 -2.26
CA THR A 348 -11.23 -5.55 -2.08
C THR A 348 -12.33 -6.29 -1.31
N PRO A 349 -12.93 -5.71 -0.25
CA PRO A 349 -14.04 -6.34 0.45
C PRO A 349 -15.24 -6.49 -0.48
N GLN A 350 -15.85 -7.67 -0.49
CA GLN A 350 -17.08 -7.94 -1.23
C GLN A 350 -18.26 -8.12 -0.27
N TRP A 351 -19.48 -8.10 -0.78
CA TRP A 351 -20.65 -8.59 -0.05
C TRP A 351 -20.79 -10.08 -0.29
N ARG A 352 -20.62 -10.85 0.78
CA ARG A 352 -21.06 -12.24 0.78
C ARG A 352 -22.58 -12.28 0.88
N ALA A 353 -23.20 -12.67 -0.22
CA ALA A 353 -24.62 -12.94 -0.30
C ALA A 353 -24.92 -14.34 0.27
N ILE A 354 -26.01 -14.45 1.03
CA ILE A 354 -26.63 -15.72 1.40
C ILE A 354 -28.13 -15.62 1.11
N ALA A 355 -28.59 -16.29 0.05
CA ALA A 355 -29.98 -16.41 -0.31
C ALA A 355 -30.61 -17.62 0.40
N ILE A 356 -31.85 -17.47 0.88
CA ILE A 356 -32.54 -18.42 1.76
C ILE A 356 -33.91 -18.75 1.14
N TYR A 357 -34.24 -20.04 1.03
CA TYR A 357 -35.41 -20.55 0.32
C TYR A 357 -36.18 -21.54 1.19
N GLU A 358 -37.52 -21.56 1.06
CA GLU A 358 -38.39 -22.59 1.69
C GLU A 358 -38.50 -23.88 0.86
N SER A 359 -38.01 -23.87 -0.39
CA SER A 359 -37.91 -25.08 -1.22
C SER A 359 -36.65 -25.89 -0.89
N ASP A 360 -36.66 -27.21 -1.10
CA ASP A 360 -35.52 -28.10 -0.91
C ASP A 360 -34.51 -28.09 -2.07
N ALA A 361 -34.77 -27.27 -3.10
CA ALA A 361 -34.07 -27.27 -4.37
C ALA A 361 -33.56 -25.88 -4.82
N CYS A 362 -33.69 -24.83 -3.99
CA CYS A 362 -33.25 -23.45 -4.29
C CYS A 362 -33.69 -22.97 -5.70
N SER A 363 -34.97 -23.20 -6.04
CA SER A 363 -35.51 -23.11 -7.42
C SER A 363 -36.77 -22.25 -7.55
N THR A 364 -37.05 -21.50 -6.48
CA THR A 364 -38.06 -20.44 -6.37
C THR A 364 -37.34 -19.14 -6.05
N ASP A 365 -38.04 -18.00 -6.02
CA ASP A 365 -37.51 -16.79 -5.37
C ASP A 365 -37.06 -17.09 -3.91
N PRO A 366 -36.01 -16.41 -3.42
CA PRO A 366 -35.59 -16.51 -2.03
C PRO A 366 -36.54 -15.73 -1.11
N VAL A 367 -36.95 -16.31 0.01
CA VAL A 367 -37.79 -15.62 1.00
C VAL A 367 -37.01 -14.52 1.73
N GLN A 368 -35.70 -14.72 1.87
CA GLN A 368 -34.77 -13.78 2.50
C GLN A 368 -33.41 -13.83 1.78
N LEU A 369 -32.74 -12.69 1.63
CA LEU A 369 -31.29 -12.64 1.44
C LEU A 369 -30.63 -11.92 2.61
N THR A 370 -29.39 -12.29 2.90
CA THR A 370 -28.50 -11.52 3.79
C THR A 370 -27.18 -11.23 3.09
N TYR A 371 -26.65 -10.04 3.32
CA TYR A 371 -25.39 -9.55 2.80
C TYR A 371 -24.50 -9.11 3.95
N THR A 372 -23.42 -9.83 4.17
CA THR A 372 -22.38 -9.48 5.15
C THR A 372 -21.09 -9.16 4.40
N MET A 373 -20.41 -8.09 4.79
CA MET A 373 -19.15 -7.72 4.14
C MET A 373 -18.07 -8.77 4.49
N ASP A 374 -17.45 -9.37 3.47
CA ASP A 374 -16.51 -10.48 3.59
C ASP A 374 -15.26 -10.20 2.71
N PHE A 375 -14.08 -10.28 3.32
CA PHE A 375 -12.80 -10.09 2.62
C PHE A 375 -12.25 -11.37 1.99
N ILE A 376 -12.83 -12.53 2.28
CA ILE A 376 -12.42 -13.86 1.76
C ILE A 376 -13.68 -14.57 1.25
N CYS A 377 -14.36 -13.92 0.31
CA CYS A 377 -15.55 -14.45 -0.34
C CYS A 377 -15.15 -15.28 -1.57
N GLU A 378 -15.53 -16.57 -1.60
CA GLU A 378 -15.35 -17.44 -2.77
C GLU A 378 -16.63 -17.47 -3.63
N PRO A 379 -16.63 -16.91 -4.86
CA PRO A 379 -17.82 -16.86 -5.71
C PRO A 379 -18.19 -18.24 -6.29
N ARG A 380 -19.48 -18.45 -6.60
CA ARG A 380 -19.95 -19.71 -7.20
C ARG A 380 -19.30 -19.97 -8.55
N THR A 381 -18.72 -21.15 -8.71
CA THR A 381 -18.03 -21.58 -9.95
C THR A 381 -18.98 -21.75 -11.15
N SER A 382 -20.29 -21.95 -10.93
CA SER A 382 -21.33 -21.79 -11.95
C SER A 382 -22.73 -21.61 -11.36
N ARG A 383 -23.64 -20.94 -12.08
CA ARG A 383 -25.08 -20.79 -11.75
C ARG A 383 -25.90 -22.09 -11.91
N GLY A 384 -25.25 -23.24 -12.10
CA GLY A 384 -25.89 -24.54 -12.33
C GLY A 384 -25.30 -25.70 -11.52
N ASP A 385 -24.23 -25.47 -10.75
CA ASP A 385 -23.85 -26.38 -9.68
C ASP A 385 -24.78 -26.10 -8.50
N SER A 386 -25.41 -27.13 -7.92
CA SER A 386 -26.70 -26.91 -7.24
C SER A 386 -26.61 -25.98 -6.04
N GLY A 387 -25.45 -25.91 -5.36
CA GLY A 387 -25.09 -24.91 -4.32
C GLY A 387 -25.95 -24.91 -3.05
N CYS A 388 -27.07 -25.63 -3.09
CA CYS A 388 -28.21 -25.56 -2.20
C CYS A 388 -27.96 -26.42 -0.94
N VAL A 389 -27.59 -25.78 0.16
CA VAL A 389 -27.34 -26.44 1.43
C VAL A 389 -28.66 -26.51 2.22
N ILE A 390 -29.22 -27.70 2.36
CA ILE A 390 -30.42 -27.93 3.18
C ILE A 390 -30.06 -27.85 4.67
N GLY A 391 -30.76 -27.01 5.42
CA GLY A 391 -30.58 -26.85 6.87
C GLY A 391 -30.89 -28.13 7.64
N GLN A 392 -30.03 -28.52 8.58
CA GLN A 392 -30.26 -29.70 9.43
C GLN A 392 -31.14 -29.43 10.68
N GLN A 393 -31.63 -28.21 10.84
CA GLN A 393 -32.44 -27.76 11.99
C GLN A 393 -33.73 -27.04 11.57
N VAL A 394 -33.77 -26.48 10.36
CA VAL A 394 -34.84 -25.64 9.80
C VAL A 394 -35.15 -26.17 8.40
N MET A 395 -36.41 -26.09 7.95
CA MET A 395 -36.83 -26.57 6.63
C MET A 395 -36.42 -25.64 5.47
N THR A 396 -35.46 -24.76 5.69
CA THR A 396 -34.90 -23.85 4.69
C THR A 396 -33.67 -24.44 4.02
N SER A 397 -33.46 -24.08 2.77
CA SER A 397 -32.21 -24.29 2.05
C SER A 397 -31.54 -22.95 1.76
N SER A 398 -30.23 -22.96 1.52
CA SER A 398 -29.48 -21.72 1.27
C SER A 398 -28.39 -21.86 0.21
N VAL A 399 -28.07 -20.72 -0.40
CA VAL A 399 -27.04 -20.54 -1.43
C VAL A 399 -26.16 -19.37 -0.99
N SER A 400 -24.83 -19.55 -1.01
CA SER A 400 -23.88 -18.46 -0.76
C SER A 400 -23.20 -18.04 -2.07
N ASP A 401 -22.96 -16.74 -2.24
CA ASP A 401 -22.24 -16.17 -3.39
C ASP A 401 -21.57 -14.83 -3.03
N CYS A 402 -20.90 -14.19 -3.97
CA CYS A 402 -20.17 -12.92 -3.76
C CYS A 402 -20.59 -11.84 -4.76
N THR A 403 -20.72 -10.59 -4.29
CA THR A 403 -21.04 -9.43 -5.14
C THR A 403 -20.41 -8.14 -4.63
N ASP A 404 -20.03 -7.23 -5.54
CA ASP A 404 -19.63 -5.87 -5.19
C ASP A 404 -20.84 -4.92 -5.11
N ASP A 405 -21.96 -5.31 -5.75
CA ASP A 405 -23.22 -4.57 -5.80
C ASP A 405 -24.37 -5.49 -5.35
N TYR A 406 -24.81 -5.31 -4.11
CA TYR A 406 -25.90 -6.11 -3.54
C TYR A 406 -27.28 -5.70 -4.08
N PHE A 407 -27.46 -4.49 -4.64
CA PHE A 407 -28.72 -4.09 -5.29
C PHE A 407 -28.87 -4.81 -6.62
N ALA A 408 -27.83 -4.80 -7.45
CA ALA A 408 -27.80 -5.52 -8.72
C ALA A 408 -27.90 -7.04 -8.53
N PHE A 409 -27.32 -7.60 -7.47
CA PHE A 409 -27.48 -9.01 -7.11
C PHE A 409 -28.93 -9.32 -6.68
N THR A 410 -29.53 -8.50 -5.81
CA THR A 410 -30.94 -8.65 -5.39
C THR A 410 -31.88 -8.66 -6.61
N ALA A 411 -31.73 -7.70 -7.52
CA ALA A 411 -32.51 -7.61 -8.75
C ALA A 411 -32.20 -8.70 -9.79
N GLY A 412 -31.21 -9.57 -9.55
CA GLY A 412 -30.84 -10.70 -10.40
C GLY A 412 -31.27 -12.08 -9.90
N GLU A 413 -31.62 -12.21 -8.61
CA GLU A 413 -32.10 -13.44 -7.98
C GLU A 413 -33.62 -13.44 -7.68
N TYR A 414 -34.30 -12.28 -7.74
CA TYR A 414 -35.77 -12.16 -7.73
C TYR A 414 -36.34 -12.04 -9.15
N GLU A 415 -37.55 -12.56 -9.40
CA GLU A 415 -38.32 -12.26 -10.62
C GLU A 415 -38.77 -10.78 -10.66
N GLU A 416 -38.97 -10.25 -11.88
CA GLU A 416 -39.14 -8.80 -12.17
C GLU A 416 -40.36 -8.15 -11.45
N ASP A 417 -41.35 -8.96 -11.07
CA ASP A 417 -42.58 -8.57 -10.36
C ASP A 417 -42.65 -9.08 -8.90
N HIS A 418 -41.57 -9.64 -8.30
CA HIS A 418 -41.63 -10.16 -6.92
C HIS A 418 -41.37 -9.07 -5.86
N PRO A 419 -42.38 -8.64 -5.08
CA PRO A 419 -42.25 -7.51 -4.16
C PRO A 419 -41.31 -7.84 -3.00
N HIS A 420 -40.31 -7.00 -2.78
CA HIS A 420 -39.33 -7.18 -1.71
C HIS A 420 -38.89 -5.86 -1.09
N VAL A 421 -38.42 -5.93 0.17
CA VAL A 421 -37.86 -4.82 0.93
C VAL A 421 -36.41 -5.12 1.27
N LEU A 422 -35.50 -4.22 0.88
CA LEU A 422 -34.10 -4.25 1.27
C LEU A 422 -33.89 -3.30 2.46
N VAL A 423 -33.22 -3.79 3.48
CA VAL A 423 -32.89 -3.07 4.72
C VAL A 423 -31.37 -3.06 4.89
N GLU A 424 -30.76 -1.89 4.76
CA GLU A 424 -29.38 -1.67 5.22
C GLU A 424 -29.38 -1.52 6.75
N ASN A 425 -28.39 -2.12 7.42
CA ASN A 425 -28.14 -2.00 8.85
C ASN A 425 -26.75 -1.40 9.09
N TYR A 426 -26.68 -0.38 9.94
CA TYR A 426 -25.52 0.47 10.19
C TYR A 426 -25.04 0.34 11.64
N VAL A 427 -23.73 0.54 11.86
CA VAL A 427 -23.11 0.41 13.18
C VAL A 427 -23.40 1.65 14.06
N GLY A 428 -24.13 1.43 15.16
CA GLY A 428 -24.27 2.38 16.27
C GLY A 428 -25.37 3.44 16.12
N ASP A 429 -25.55 4.22 17.19
CA ASP A 429 -26.68 5.13 17.43
C ASP A 429 -26.58 6.45 16.61
N GLY A 430 -26.45 6.39 15.28
CA GLY A 430 -25.96 7.49 14.43
C GLY A 430 -26.92 8.02 13.34
N GLU A 431 -26.37 8.68 12.31
CA GLU A 431 -27.09 9.04 11.08
C GLU A 431 -26.70 8.07 9.94
N CYS A 432 -26.76 6.76 10.20
CA CYS A 432 -26.47 5.70 9.24
C CYS A 432 -25.13 5.90 8.49
N SER A 433 -24.03 5.98 9.25
CA SER A 433 -22.71 6.43 8.77
C SER A 433 -21.72 5.32 8.40
N GLU A 434 -21.79 4.14 9.02
CA GLU A 434 -20.94 2.99 8.70
C GLU A 434 -21.82 1.75 8.48
N LEU A 435 -21.85 1.22 7.25
CA LEU A 435 -22.69 0.07 6.88
C LEU A 435 -22.08 -1.25 7.40
N GLU A 436 -22.90 -2.06 8.07
CA GLU A 436 -22.50 -3.37 8.63
C GLU A 436 -22.97 -4.52 7.75
N SER A 437 -24.25 -4.51 7.39
CA SER A 437 -24.92 -5.56 6.61
C SER A 437 -26.13 -5.02 5.86
N ALA A 438 -26.61 -5.77 4.87
CA ALA A 438 -27.94 -5.56 4.30
C ALA A 438 -28.74 -6.86 4.36
N SER A 439 -30.07 -6.76 4.48
CA SER A 439 -30.99 -7.91 4.47
C SER A 439 -32.15 -7.60 3.53
N VAL A 440 -32.58 -8.59 2.75
CA VAL A 440 -33.76 -8.48 1.88
C VAL A 440 -34.80 -9.46 2.36
N TYR A 441 -36.05 -9.02 2.36
CA TYR A 441 -37.21 -9.80 2.80
C TYR A 441 -38.28 -9.80 1.70
N SER A 442 -38.85 -10.97 1.41
CA SER A 442 -40.09 -11.10 0.64
C SER A 442 -41.19 -10.27 1.29
N ALA A 443 -41.95 -9.54 0.48
CA ALA A 443 -42.98 -8.59 0.91
C ALA A 443 -44.36 -8.90 0.29
N ASP A 444 -44.70 -10.17 0.25
CA ASP A 444 -45.95 -10.76 -0.24
C ASP A 444 -47.08 -10.82 0.82
N GLY A 445 -46.80 -10.41 2.06
CA GLY A 445 -47.72 -10.50 3.20
C GLY A 445 -47.91 -11.92 3.77
N LEU A 446 -47.06 -12.88 3.39
CA LEU A 446 -47.00 -14.22 3.99
C LEU A 446 -46.08 -14.23 5.21
N CYS A 447 -45.93 -15.40 5.83
CA CYS A 447 -45.02 -15.62 6.94
C CYS A 447 -43.90 -16.56 6.51
N HIS A 448 -42.66 -16.18 6.78
CA HIS A 448 -41.45 -16.93 6.43
C HIS A 448 -40.59 -17.21 7.66
N ASP A 449 -39.98 -18.40 7.73
CA ASP A 449 -39.01 -18.73 8.79
C ASP A 449 -37.62 -18.18 8.43
N SER A 450 -36.96 -17.53 9.40
CA SER A 450 -35.60 -16.99 9.24
C SER A 450 -34.54 -18.10 9.23
N SER A 451 -33.40 -17.84 8.58
CA SER A 451 -32.28 -18.80 8.54
C SER A 451 -31.67 -19.15 9.90
N ASP A 452 -31.96 -18.36 10.95
CA ASP A 452 -31.50 -18.63 12.32
C ASP A 452 -32.26 -19.78 12.99
N GLY A 453 -33.46 -20.15 12.52
CA GLY A 453 -34.36 -21.10 13.17
C GLY A 453 -34.93 -20.62 14.52
N LEU A 454 -34.74 -19.35 14.85
CA LEU A 454 -35.10 -18.69 16.10
C LEU A 454 -36.09 -17.54 15.90
N THR A 455 -36.24 -17.03 14.68
CA THR A 455 -37.19 -15.98 14.29
C THR A 455 -37.98 -16.36 13.04
N SER A 456 -39.09 -15.66 12.82
CA SER A 456 -39.85 -15.64 11.57
C SER A 456 -40.31 -14.23 11.27
N PHE A 457 -40.67 -13.92 10.03
CA PHE A 457 -41.05 -12.57 9.63
C PHE A 457 -42.24 -12.55 8.66
N SER A 458 -42.88 -11.39 8.59
CA SER A 458 -43.85 -11.05 7.57
C SER A 458 -43.64 -9.59 7.16
N VAL A 459 -43.68 -9.30 5.86
CA VAL A 459 -43.60 -7.92 5.35
C VAL A 459 -44.77 -7.70 4.40
N THR A 460 -45.53 -6.64 4.63
CA THR A 460 -46.76 -6.32 3.89
C THR A 460 -46.67 -4.90 3.32
N PHE A 461 -46.98 -4.75 2.02
CA PHE A 461 -47.25 -3.43 1.42
C PHE A 461 -48.67 -2.97 1.75
N GLU A 462 -48.77 -1.82 2.40
CA GLU A 462 -50.05 -1.19 2.76
C GLU A 462 -50.66 -0.45 1.55
N PRO A 463 -51.99 -0.20 1.53
CA PRO A 463 -52.65 0.50 0.43
C PRO A 463 -52.20 1.96 0.17
N ASP A 464 -51.42 2.55 1.07
CA ASP A 464 -50.80 3.87 0.91
C ASP A 464 -49.33 3.81 0.44
N LEU A 465 -48.81 2.62 0.16
CA LEU A 465 -47.40 2.29 -0.11
C LEU A 465 -46.44 2.61 1.04
N SER A 466 -46.92 2.62 2.29
CA SER A 466 -46.06 2.27 3.43
C SER A 466 -45.83 0.75 3.47
N ILE A 467 -44.83 0.31 4.22
CA ILE A 467 -44.64 -1.10 4.56
C ILE A 467 -44.87 -1.33 6.05
N THR A 468 -45.47 -2.47 6.37
CA THR A 468 -45.52 -3.03 7.73
C THR A 468 -44.61 -4.25 7.76
N MET A 469 -43.52 -4.18 8.52
CA MET A 469 -42.54 -5.25 8.73
C MET A 469 -42.67 -5.79 10.15
N GLU A 470 -42.93 -7.08 10.29
CA GLU A 470 -43.10 -7.76 11.57
C GLU A 470 -42.10 -8.90 11.73
N ILE A 471 -41.35 -8.89 12.83
CA ILE A 471 -40.38 -9.93 13.19
C ILE A 471 -40.85 -10.61 14.47
N TYR A 472 -40.99 -11.92 14.43
CA TYR A 472 -41.59 -12.78 15.45
C TYR A 472 -40.53 -13.63 16.17
N GLU A 473 -40.68 -13.78 17.49
CA GLU A 473 -39.93 -14.76 18.29
C GLU A 473 -40.39 -16.19 17.95
N GLY A 474 -39.45 -17.02 17.47
CA GLY A 474 -39.74 -18.37 17.01
C GLY A 474 -40.33 -18.43 15.60
N ALA A 475 -40.58 -19.67 15.15
CA ALA A 475 -41.03 -19.98 13.80
C ALA A 475 -42.55 -19.72 13.56
N ASN A 476 -42.92 -19.60 12.29
CA ASN A 476 -44.29 -19.60 11.78
C ASN A 476 -45.16 -18.43 12.31
N CYS A 477 -44.56 -17.29 12.66
CA CYS A 477 -45.23 -16.04 13.09
C CYS A 477 -46.27 -16.22 14.21
N ASN A 478 -46.01 -17.12 15.16
CA ASN A 478 -46.91 -17.44 16.29
C ASN A 478 -46.44 -16.89 17.66
N GLY A 479 -45.26 -16.26 17.74
CA GLY A 479 -44.69 -15.73 18.97
C GLY A 479 -45.03 -14.26 19.26
N THR A 480 -44.27 -13.65 20.16
CA THR A 480 -44.25 -12.18 20.33
C THR A 480 -43.68 -11.56 19.06
N ASN A 481 -44.26 -10.46 18.55
CA ASN A 481 -43.67 -9.71 17.43
C ASN A 481 -43.15 -8.33 17.84
N SER A 482 -42.14 -7.87 17.11
CA SER A 482 -41.82 -6.46 16.95
C SER A 482 -42.36 -6.03 15.59
N SER A 483 -43.14 -4.95 15.57
CA SER A 483 -43.83 -4.44 14.37
C SER A 483 -43.34 -3.03 14.07
N GLN A 484 -42.79 -2.84 12.88
CA GLN A 484 -42.22 -1.58 12.38
C GLN A 484 -43.02 -1.14 11.14
N GLN A 485 -43.54 0.08 11.15
CA GLN A 485 -44.18 0.67 9.97
C GLN A 485 -43.29 1.75 9.36
N VAL A 486 -42.89 1.58 8.10
CA VAL A 486 -42.06 2.53 7.37
C VAL A 486 -42.90 3.22 6.29
N THR A 487 -43.06 4.52 6.44
CA THR A 487 -43.88 5.37 5.55
C THR A 487 -43.26 5.51 4.16
N ARG A 488 -44.10 5.61 3.12
CA ARG A 488 -43.69 5.89 1.73
C ARG A 488 -42.63 6.99 1.61
N ASP A 489 -42.83 8.14 2.27
CA ASP A 489 -41.91 9.28 2.22
C ASP A 489 -40.47 8.91 2.66
N LEU A 490 -40.31 7.90 3.52
CA LEU A 490 -39.01 7.37 3.96
C LEU A 490 -38.43 6.37 2.95
N LEU A 491 -39.28 5.54 2.34
CA LEU A 491 -38.91 4.62 1.25
C LEU A 491 -38.49 5.36 -0.03
N GLU A 492 -39.02 6.58 -0.27
CA GLU A 492 -38.64 7.44 -1.39
C GLU A 492 -37.44 8.35 -1.09
N SER A 493 -37.18 8.68 0.18
CA SER A 493 -36.05 9.56 0.57
C SER A 493 -34.78 8.81 0.96
N HIS A 494 -34.89 7.56 1.39
CA HIS A 494 -33.81 6.75 1.99
C HIS A 494 -33.12 7.44 3.19
N GLU A 495 -33.84 8.29 3.93
CA GLU A 495 -33.36 8.88 5.18
C GLU A 495 -33.16 7.81 6.26
N CYS A 496 -32.28 8.09 7.23
CA CYS A 496 -31.94 7.14 8.30
C CYS A 496 -33.12 6.92 9.26
N PHE A 497 -33.64 5.71 9.31
CA PHE A 497 -34.67 5.27 10.25
C PHE A 497 -34.05 4.88 11.59
N GLU A 498 -34.62 5.41 12.69
CA GLU A 498 -34.31 5.19 14.11
C GLU A 498 -32.83 5.32 14.58
N GLY A 499 -31.89 5.51 13.65
CA GLY A 499 -30.46 5.76 13.87
C GLY A 499 -29.54 4.72 13.21
N ASP A 500 -30.08 3.59 12.77
CA ASP A 500 -29.29 2.43 12.33
C ASP A 500 -29.78 1.78 11.02
N LYS A 501 -30.86 2.25 10.37
CA LYS A 501 -31.41 1.58 9.16
C LYS A 501 -31.72 2.51 8.00
N LYS A 502 -31.64 1.97 6.77
CA LYS A 502 -32.29 2.54 5.57
C LYS A 502 -33.09 1.46 4.86
N PHE A 503 -34.21 1.85 4.28
CA PHE A 503 -35.17 0.95 3.63
C PHE A 503 -35.33 1.32 2.16
N TYR A 504 -35.32 0.30 1.31
CA TYR A 504 -35.48 0.39 -0.14
C TYR A 504 -36.49 -0.67 -0.60
N THR A 505 -37.13 -0.48 -1.75
CA THR A 505 -38.14 -1.42 -2.26
C THR A 505 -37.85 -1.84 -3.70
N GLY A 506 -38.23 -3.07 -4.06
CA GLY A 506 -38.08 -3.62 -5.39
C GLY A 506 -39.23 -4.56 -5.76
N GLY A 507 -39.33 -4.91 -7.05
CA GLY A 507 -40.39 -5.76 -7.61
C GLY A 507 -41.81 -5.16 -7.58
N ILE A 508 -41.98 -3.91 -7.15
CA ILE A 508 -43.29 -3.23 -7.20
C ILE A 508 -43.50 -2.63 -8.59
N ASN A 509 -44.22 -3.34 -9.46
CA ASN A 509 -44.70 -2.75 -10.71
C ASN A 509 -45.89 -1.81 -10.43
N ILE A 510 -45.58 -0.56 -10.07
CA ILE A 510 -46.59 0.45 -9.75
C ILE A 510 -47.28 0.92 -11.04
N GLU A 511 -48.26 0.14 -11.53
CA GLU A 511 -49.39 0.69 -12.29
C GLU A 511 -50.16 1.64 -11.37
N LEU A 512 -49.68 2.88 -11.29
CA LEU A 512 -50.38 4.01 -10.70
C LEU A 512 -51.79 4.03 -11.32
N PRO A 513 -52.87 3.89 -10.53
CA PRO A 513 -54.24 3.97 -11.04
C PRO A 513 -54.56 5.43 -11.36
N THR A 514 -53.97 5.93 -12.44
CA THR A 514 -54.17 7.27 -13.01
C THR A 514 -55.64 7.42 -13.33
N THR A 515 -56.36 8.03 -12.39
CA THR A 515 -57.81 8.10 -12.43
C THR A 515 -58.22 9.21 -13.40
N GLU A 516 -58.03 8.98 -14.70
CA GLU A 516 -58.50 9.90 -15.73
C GLU A 516 -60.00 10.15 -15.52
N PRO A 517 -60.43 11.42 -15.46
CA PRO A 517 -61.83 11.74 -15.25
C PRO A 517 -62.63 11.22 -16.47
N PRO A 518 -63.74 10.48 -16.28
CA PRO A 518 -64.35 9.69 -17.34
C PRO A 518 -64.82 10.55 -18.53
N THR A 519 -64.00 10.57 -19.58
CA THR A 519 -64.23 11.27 -20.85
C THR A 519 -65.38 10.61 -21.59
N THR A 520 -66.59 11.09 -21.34
CA THR A 520 -67.81 10.55 -21.92
C THR A 520 -67.98 11.06 -23.37
N GLU A 521 -67.33 10.38 -24.32
CA GLU A 521 -67.54 10.66 -25.74
C GLU A 521 -68.98 10.31 -26.17
N PRO A 522 -69.61 11.12 -27.05
CA PRO A 522 -70.94 10.83 -27.58
C PRO A 522 -70.87 9.67 -28.59
N PRO A 523 -71.86 8.76 -28.64
CA PRO A 523 -71.79 7.55 -29.45
C PRO A 523 -71.85 7.83 -30.95
N THR A 524 -70.71 7.82 -31.62
CA THR A 524 -70.59 7.80 -33.09
C THR A 524 -71.01 6.44 -33.63
N THR A 525 -72.16 6.41 -34.31
CA THR A 525 -72.67 5.17 -34.93
C THR A 525 -72.19 5.08 -36.38
N GLU A 526 -71.14 4.31 -36.64
CA GLU A 526 -70.72 4.00 -38.00
C GLU A 526 -71.64 2.94 -38.66
N PRO A 527 -71.86 3.00 -39.99
CA PRO A 527 -72.64 1.99 -40.70
C PRO A 527 -71.82 0.69 -40.87
N PRO A 528 -72.46 -0.50 -40.87
CA PRO A 528 -71.75 -1.77 -40.92
C PRO A 528 -71.09 -2.04 -42.28
N THR A 529 -69.77 -1.83 -42.36
CA THR A 529 -68.93 -2.33 -43.45
C THR A 529 -68.86 -3.86 -43.39
N THR A 530 -69.39 -4.53 -44.40
CA THR A 530 -69.34 -6.00 -44.52
C THR A 530 -68.23 -6.36 -45.49
N GLU A 531 -67.08 -6.83 -44.98
CA GLU A 531 -66.02 -7.36 -45.82
C GLU A 531 -66.36 -8.79 -46.30
N PRO A 532 -65.98 -9.18 -47.54
CA PRO A 532 -66.17 -10.54 -48.03
C PRO A 532 -65.13 -11.48 -47.38
N PRO A 533 -65.48 -12.76 -47.10
CA PRO A 533 -64.56 -13.69 -46.45
C PRO A 533 -63.38 -14.07 -47.36
N THR A 534 -62.19 -13.58 -47.03
CA THR A 534 -60.93 -14.04 -47.61
C THR A 534 -60.58 -15.41 -47.06
N THR A 535 -60.94 -16.47 -47.80
CA THR A 535 -60.54 -17.84 -47.47
C THR A 535 -59.15 -18.13 -48.02
N GLU A 536 -58.15 -18.24 -47.15
CA GLU A 536 -56.82 -18.73 -47.55
C GLU A 536 -56.87 -20.24 -47.89
N PRO A 537 -56.11 -20.69 -48.90
CA PRO A 537 -56.00 -22.12 -49.20
C PRO A 537 -55.13 -22.83 -48.15
N PRO A 538 -55.46 -24.07 -47.74
CA PRO A 538 -54.69 -24.78 -46.72
C PRO A 538 -53.29 -25.16 -47.23
N THR A 539 -52.27 -24.47 -46.72
CA THR A 539 -50.86 -24.90 -46.84
C THR A 539 -50.67 -26.24 -46.16
N THR A 540 -50.57 -27.30 -46.96
CA THR A 540 -50.35 -28.67 -46.49
C THR A 540 -48.86 -28.95 -46.53
N GLU A 541 -48.20 -29.03 -45.38
CA GLU A 541 -46.81 -29.47 -45.32
C GLU A 541 -46.67 -30.95 -45.70
N PRO A 542 -45.62 -31.35 -46.43
CA PRO A 542 -45.35 -32.75 -46.70
C PRO A 542 -44.84 -33.47 -45.44
N PRO A 543 -45.21 -34.73 -45.19
CA PRO A 543 -44.78 -35.45 -43.99
C PRO A 543 -43.27 -35.73 -44.03
N THR A 544 -42.52 -35.07 -43.14
CA THR A 544 -41.12 -35.39 -42.84
C THR A 544 -41.03 -36.78 -42.22
N THR A 545 -40.73 -37.78 -43.05
CA THR A 545 -40.51 -39.16 -42.61
C THR A 545 -39.02 -39.33 -42.31
N GLU A 546 -38.67 -39.58 -41.05
CA GLU A 546 -37.30 -39.90 -40.68
C GLU A 546 -36.87 -41.25 -41.30
N PRO A 547 -35.64 -41.37 -41.84
CA PRO A 547 -35.10 -42.66 -42.25
C PRO A 547 -34.77 -43.51 -41.01
N PRO A 548 -34.97 -44.84 -41.04
CA PRO A 548 -34.68 -45.69 -39.89
C PRO A 548 -33.19 -45.73 -39.58
N THR A 549 -32.82 -45.33 -38.35
CA THR A 549 -31.49 -45.54 -37.78
C THR A 549 -31.18 -47.03 -37.74
N THR A 550 -30.32 -47.48 -38.65
CA THR A 550 -29.86 -48.86 -38.75
C THR A 550 -28.52 -48.98 -38.04
N GLU A 551 -28.46 -49.67 -36.91
CA GLU A 551 -27.20 -49.89 -36.21
C GLU A 551 -26.21 -50.71 -37.06
N THR A 552 -25.01 -50.18 -37.24
CA THR A 552 -23.91 -50.89 -37.89
C THR A 552 -23.18 -51.77 -36.87
N PRO A 553 -23.03 -53.08 -37.08
CA PRO A 553 -22.44 -53.98 -36.10
C PRO A 553 -20.92 -53.77 -35.95
N THR A 554 -20.49 -53.30 -34.78
CA THR A 554 -19.08 -53.24 -34.39
C THR A 554 -18.47 -54.64 -34.45
N THR A 555 -17.62 -54.89 -35.45
CA THR A 555 -16.99 -56.20 -35.70
C THR A 555 -15.50 -56.10 -35.43
N GLU A 556 -14.96 -57.01 -34.61
CA GLU A 556 -13.55 -57.00 -34.20
C GLU A 556 -12.57 -57.26 -35.38
N ALA A 557 -11.39 -56.66 -35.30
CA ALA A 557 -10.27 -56.99 -36.18
C ALA A 557 -9.51 -58.23 -35.65
N PRO A 558 -9.08 -59.18 -36.50
CA PRO A 558 -8.62 -60.50 -36.05
C PRO A 558 -7.16 -60.53 -35.57
N THR A 559 -6.94 -61.16 -34.40
CA THR A 559 -5.61 -61.38 -33.79
C THR A 559 -5.04 -62.77 -34.11
N LEU A 560 -3.91 -62.86 -34.83
CA LEU A 560 -3.06 -64.05 -35.00
C LEU A 560 -1.63 -63.65 -35.40
N PRO A 561 -0.58 -64.48 -35.16
CA PRO A 561 -0.32 -65.29 -33.96
C PRO A 561 1.15 -65.12 -33.45
N PRO A 562 1.46 -65.47 -32.18
CA PRO A 562 2.83 -65.44 -31.64
C PRO A 562 3.55 -66.81 -31.73
N THR A 563 4.85 -66.83 -32.05
CA THR A 563 5.73 -68.03 -31.87
C THR A 563 7.22 -67.63 -31.81
N GLU A 564 7.84 -67.79 -30.64
CA GLU A 564 9.18 -68.37 -30.32
C GLU A 564 10.41 -68.12 -31.23
N SER A 565 11.69 -68.10 -30.78
CA SER A 565 12.40 -68.43 -29.51
C SER A 565 13.90 -67.99 -29.65
N PRO A 566 14.86 -68.26 -28.73
CA PRO A 566 14.77 -68.65 -27.30
C PRO A 566 15.75 -67.93 -26.33
N SER A 567 15.36 -67.78 -25.04
CA SER A 567 16.14 -68.08 -23.80
C SER A 567 17.49 -67.30 -23.50
N LEU A 568 18.02 -67.15 -22.27
CA LEU A 568 17.60 -67.43 -20.86
C LEU A 568 18.49 -66.57 -19.87
N PRO A 569 18.45 -66.67 -18.51
CA PRO A 569 17.74 -65.72 -17.62
C PRO A 569 18.58 -65.11 -16.46
N THR A 570 17.89 -64.51 -15.46
CA THR A 570 18.24 -64.55 -14.00
C THR A 570 19.41 -63.65 -13.52
N GLU A 571 19.35 -62.89 -12.41
CA GLU A 571 18.30 -62.71 -11.37
C GLU A 571 18.34 -61.30 -10.70
N THR A 572 17.49 -61.09 -9.69
CA THR A 572 17.51 -59.95 -8.75
C THR A 572 17.32 -60.52 -7.33
N PRO A 573 18.18 -60.18 -6.37
CA PRO A 573 17.68 -59.38 -5.23
C PRO A 573 18.71 -58.37 -4.66
N ALA A 574 18.23 -57.55 -3.72
CA ALA A 574 19.03 -56.65 -2.87
C ALA A 574 19.40 -57.33 -1.52
N PRO A 575 19.71 -56.59 -0.44
CA PRO A 575 21.05 -56.13 -0.07
C PRO A 575 21.58 -56.82 1.22
N THR A 576 22.69 -56.32 1.79
CA THR A 576 23.13 -56.33 3.23
C THR A 576 24.64 -56.65 3.38
N GLU A 577 25.21 -56.27 4.54
CA GLU A 577 26.61 -56.22 5.00
C GLU A 577 27.50 -57.48 4.78
N VAL A 578 28.83 -57.28 4.75
CA VAL A 578 29.80 -57.79 5.77
C VAL A 578 31.24 -57.27 5.48
N ASN A 579 32.16 -57.48 6.43
CA ASN A 579 33.39 -56.73 6.72
C ASN A 579 34.72 -57.32 6.14
N GLU A 580 35.78 -56.49 6.21
CA GLU A 580 37.23 -56.80 6.40
C GLU A 580 38.21 -57.33 5.29
N VAL A 581 39.22 -56.46 4.99
CA VAL A 581 40.71 -56.65 5.12
C VAL A 581 41.58 -57.39 4.07
N ALA A 582 42.63 -56.65 3.59
CA ALA A 582 43.95 -57.07 3.02
C ALA A 582 43.97 -57.91 1.71
N THR A 583 45.02 -57.97 0.85
CA THR A 583 46.27 -57.21 0.51
C THR A 583 46.55 -57.50 -1.00
N ASP A 584 47.52 -56.98 -1.78
CA ASP A 584 48.87 -56.43 -1.55
C ASP A 584 49.32 -55.53 -2.76
N ALA A 585 50.56 -55.03 -2.75
CA ALA A 585 51.19 -54.11 -3.73
C ALA A 585 51.92 -54.86 -4.89
N PRO A 586 52.79 -54.25 -5.74
CA PRO A 586 53.19 -52.84 -5.97
C PRO A 586 53.05 -52.42 -7.47
N THR A 587 53.63 -51.38 -8.11
CA THR A 587 54.69 -50.35 -7.89
C THR A 587 54.31 -49.13 -8.81
N THR A 588 54.95 -47.95 -8.95
CA THR A 588 56.31 -47.41 -8.72
C THR A 588 56.27 -45.87 -8.59
N ASP A 589 57.39 -45.25 -8.19
CA ASP A 589 57.70 -43.80 -8.29
C ASP A 589 58.98 -43.62 -9.18
N PRO A 590 59.34 -42.41 -9.67
CA PRO A 590 60.38 -41.67 -8.94
C PRO A 590 60.32 -40.11 -8.97
N ALA A 591 60.45 -39.51 -7.78
CA ALA A 591 61.48 -38.51 -7.39
C ALA A 591 61.06 -37.09 -6.94
N ALA A 592 61.63 -36.69 -5.79
CA ALA A 592 61.75 -35.31 -5.27
C ALA A 592 63.26 -34.92 -5.14
N PRO A 593 63.60 -33.72 -4.60
CA PRO A 593 64.53 -33.74 -3.47
C PRO A 593 64.33 -32.70 -2.33
N VAL A 594 64.42 -33.25 -1.12
CA VAL A 594 64.55 -32.75 0.28
C VAL A 594 65.40 -31.51 0.67
N SER A 595 64.83 -30.68 1.58
CA SER A 595 65.17 -30.46 3.04
C SER A 595 66.64 -30.06 3.46
N PRO A 596 67.09 -29.92 4.77
CA PRO A 596 66.48 -30.26 6.09
C PRO A 596 66.85 -29.42 7.39
N VAL A 597 66.56 -29.98 8.60
CA VAL A 597 67.23 -29.81 9.95
C VAL A 597 66.87 -28.55 10.79
N THR A 598 66.60 -28.50 12.13
CA THR A 598 66.38 -29.39 13.35
C THR A 598 65.67 -28.52 14.44
N GLY A 599 65.06 -28.89 15.59
CA GLY A 599 64.97 -30.04 16.55
C GLY A 599 64.44 -29.48 17.92
N VAL A 600 64.33 -30.13 19.11
CA VAL A 600 64.35 -31.54 19.60
C VAL A 600 63.96 -31.60 21.12
N THR A 601 62.90 -32.35 21.53
CA THR A 601 62.56 -32.91 22.90
C THR A 601 62.35 -31.96 24.13
N THR A 602 61.70 -32.29 25.29
CA THR A 602 61.04 -33.49 25.92
C THR A 602 60.13 -33.05 27.11
N GLY A 603 59.13 -33.84 27.55
CA GLY A 603 58.56 -33.73 28.93
C GLY A 603 57.06 -34.04 29.13
N ALA A 604 56.65 -34.50 30.33
CA ALA A 604 55.27 -34.84 30.76
C ALA A 604 55.19 -34.84 32.33
N PRO A 605 54.07 -35.23 33.00
CA PRO A 605 52.70 -34.66 32.98
C PRO A 605 52.14 -34.34 34.41
N THR A 606 51.09 -33.50 34.54
CA THR A 606 50.30 -33.41 35.81
C THR A 606 48.86 -32.85 35.67
N THR A 607 47.90 -33.59 36.25
CA THR A 607 46.62 -33.23 36.93
C THR A 607 45.72 -32.02 36.52
N GLU A 608 44.44 -32.37 36.34
CA GLU A 608 43.16 -31.74 36.79
C GLU A 608 43.19 -30.84 38.07
N PRO A 609 42.13 -30.04 38.40
CA PRO A 609 40.69 -30.35 38.21
C PRO A 609 39.71 -29.22 37.79
N SER A 610 38.46 -29.63 37.53
CA SER A 610 37.26 -28.78 37.39
C SER A 610 36.57 -28.52 38.74
N VAL A 611 35.83 -27.40 38.87
CA VAL A 611 35.01 -27.03 40.05
C VAL A 611 33.72 -26.31 39.61
N THR A 612 32.61 -26.55 40.32
CA THR A 612 31.22 -26.14 40.00
C THR A 612 30.64 -25.23 41.11
N VAL A 613 29.32 -24.87 41.04
CA VAL A 613 28.43 -24.36 42.14
C VAL A 613 28.47 -22.81 42.36
N PRO A 614 27.36 -22.08 42.70
CA PRO A 614 25.89 -22.23 42.48
C PRO A 614 25.21 -20.95 41.89
N PRO A 615 23.86 -20.89 41.74
CA PRO A 615 23.10 -19.64 41.50
C PRO A 615 22.53 -18.99 42.78
N THR A 616 22.16 -17.70 42.76
CA THR A 616 21.41 -17.02 43.85
C THR A 616 20.59 -15.80 43.36
N GLU A 617 19.27 -15.91 43.54
CA GLU A 617 18.19 -14.92 43.81
C GLU A 617 18.18 -13.46 43.26
N SER A 618 16.94 -12.99 43.02
CA SER A 618 16.53 -11.63 42.67
C SER A 618 16.33 -10.75 43.92
N PRO A 619 16.17 -9.42 43.77
CA PRO A 619 14.97 -8.81 44.37
C PRO A 619 14.14 -7.96 43.39
N THR A 620 12.82 -8.04 43.57
CA THR A 620 11.82 -7.16 42.95
C THR A 620 11.82 -5.79 43.62
N GLU A 621 11.63 -4.71 42.84
CA GLU A 621 11.07 -3.47 43.40
C GLU A 621 10.11 -2.80 42.39
N GLN A 622 9.06 -2.17 42.92
CA GLN A 622 7.90 -1.68 42.18
C GLN A 622 7.85 -0.14 42.26
N PRO A 623 7.66 0.59 41.15
CA PRO A 623 7.48 2.04 41.21
C PRO A 623 6.16 2.38 41.92
N THR A 624 6.23 3.24 42.94
CA THR A 624 5.07 3.68 43.72
C THR A 624 4.52 5.02 43.22
N VAL A 625 3.19 5.10 43.09
CA VAL A 625 2.51 6.34 42.71
C VAL A 625 2.55 7.33 43.89
N VAL A 626 3.13 8.51 43.67
CA VAL A 626 3.06 9.65 44.61
C VAL A 626 2.48 10.85 43.89
N SER A 627 1.22 11.16 44.21
CA SER A 627 0.57 12.38 43.75
C SER A 627 1.07 13.60 44.52
N SER A 628 1.29 14.72 43.82
CA SER A 628 1.44 16.02 44.47
C SER A 628 0.71 17.10 43.69
N SER A 629 -0.23 17.78 44.36
CA SER A 629 -0.94 18.94 43.82
C SER A 629 -0.28 20.22 44.30
N SER A 630 0.00 21.16 43.39
CA SER A 630 0.17 22.57 43.76
C SER A 630 -0.49 23.47 42.72
N LYS A 631 -1.16 24.53 43.21
CA LYS A 631 -1.78 25.60 42.41
C LYS A 631 -0.79 26.77 42.28
N ILE A 632 -1.23 27.86 41.62
CA ILE A 632 -0.55 29.15 41.37
C ILE A 632 0.15 29.14 39.99
N SER A 633 -0.10 30.08 39.06
CA SER A 633 -1.18 31.07 38.95
C SER A 633 -1.35 31.50 37.48
N GLN A 634 -2.58 31.82 37.07
CA GLN A 634 -2.80 32.65 35.88
C GLN A 634 -2.32 34.09 36.13
N PRO A 635 -2.01 34.83 35.06
CA PRO A 635 -2.59 36.16 34.88
C PRO A 635 -3.31 36.27 33.52
N ALA A 636 -4.62 36.51 33.56
CA ALA A 636 -5.34 36.99 32.38
C ALA A 636 -5.35 38.51 32.36
N THR A 637 -5.12 39.15 31.21
CA THR A 637 -5.86 40.37 30.80
C THR A 637 -5.58 40.78 29.35
N SER A 638 -6.64 41.23 28.68
CA SER A 638 -6.66 42.24 27.61
C SER A 638 -5.77 42.07 26.37
N LEU A 639 -6.37 41.58 25.27
CA LEU A 639 -6.49 42.41 24.05
C LEU A 639 -7.70 42.03 23.15
N LEU A 640 -8.92 42.05 23.69
CA LEU A 640 -10.14 41.64 22.98
C LEU A 640 -10.84 42.79 22.21
N VAL A 641 -10.12 43.60 21.42
CA VAL A 641 -10.71 44.70 20.62
C VAL A 641 -9.99 44.93 19.26
N LEU A 642 -9.96 43.95 18.35
CA LEU A 642 -9.61 44.23 16.93
C LEU A 642 -10.08 43.20 15.86
N TRP A 643 -11.15 42.43 16.09
CA TRP A 643 -11.56 41.33 15.18
C TRP A 643 -13.02 41.42 14.65
N MET A 644 -13.52 42.63 14.39
CA MET A 644 -14.88 42.86 13.85
C MET A 644 -14.92 43.81 12.62
N LEU A 645 -13.84 43.89 11.83
CA LEU A 645 -13.77 44.80 10.65
C LEU A 645 -13.14 44.19 9.38
N LEU A 646 -13.04 42.86 9.27
CA LEU A 646 -12.81 42.18 7.99
C LEU A 646 -13.88 41.09 7.81
N PRO A 647 -15.06 41.49 7.28
CA PRO A 647 -15.40 41.05 5.92
C PRO A 647 -16.04 42.19 5.11
N ALA A 648 -15.22 43.08 4.53
CA ALA A 648 -15.72 44.25 3.80
C ALA A 648 -14.87 44.68 2.57
N ILE A 649 -13.86 43.89 2.18
CA ILE A 649 -12.86 44.27 1.16
C ILE A 649 -12.82 43.28 -0.03
N THR A 650 -13.64 42.23 -0.02
CA THR A 650 -13.74 41.22 -1.09
C THR A 650 -14.85 41.47 -2.12
N CYS A 651 -15.55 42.61 -2.05
CA CYS A 651 -16.75 42.89 -2.88
C CYS A 651 -16.61 44.15 -3.77
N HIS A 652 -15.39 44.56 -4.13
CA HIS A 652 -15.11 45.79 -4.90
C HIS A 652 -14.04 45.62 -6.00
N LEU A 653 -13.91 44.41 -6.54
CA LEU A 653 -12.93 44.07 -7.60
C LEU A 653 -13.53 43.33 -8.82
N LEU A 654 -14.84 43.07 -8.85
CA LEU A 654 -15.52 42.42 -9.98
C LEU A 654 -16.33 43.38 -10.88
N ASP A 655 -16.80 44.53 -10.37
CA ASP A 655 -17.66 45.48 -11.11
C ASP A 655 -16.89 46.52 -11.96
N CYS A 656 -15.63 46.25 -12.32
CA CYS A 656 -14.77 47.16 -13.10
C CYS A 656 -14.25 46.57 -14.43
N LEU A 657 -14.93 45.54 -14.96
CA LEU A 657 -14.69 44.97 -16.30
C LEU A 657 -16.01 44.81 -17.06
N ALA A 658 -16.54 45.95 -17.54
CA ALA A 658 -17.68 46.07 -18.46
C ALA A 658 -17.45 47.26 -19.41
#